data_AF-A0AA39M0M7-F1
#
_entry.id   AF-A0AA39M0M7-F1
#
_cell.length_a   1.000
_cell.length_b   1.000
_cell.length_c   1.000
_cell.angle_alpha   90.00
_cell.angle_beta   90.00
_cell.angle_gamma   90.00
#
_symmetry.space_group_name_H-M   'P 1'
#
loop_
_entity.id
_entity.type
_entity.pdbx_description
1 polymer ?
#
loop_
_entity_poly.entity_id
_entity_poly.type
_entity_poly.pdbx_seq_one_letter_code
_entity_poly.pdbx_strand_id
1 'polypeptide(L)'
;MLLSPSSRRLSTLCGVRAGDIVYFHRYPKEQKNDFEGAVLSVTRVIDSNIYHVALVCNGAESGVVDCAATTVVHAVPSSGVVSESLADAVRSLGPDAIEICSVARTVGESAVLKASRWALEQRGAAYNDVFSPDCRDSRDRRAFYCCQLVDQAFRSTLEEKIFPKHELNFLDSSGTLNSYWKTYFEVRDRIVPQGLPGSHPSILRSSQINRIKSYIPVEKMRTFSVPRNLLETLHFVGGSRINVAGGSRFTVYEPRNGETLTECTSATADHIDEVAKVAREAQKDWGETPTKERGAILRRASDLIREHVEVISRWEVRDNGKPINEARADVLSCADTFDYFSGVDLSGLHFPLSDRDQRLAYTRREPLGVVGAIGAWNYPIQTATWKIAPAIASGNAIIYKPSPLAPVSSVILAHLLQFAGVPDGIVNILQGEGDTGKALCESKLVDKVSFTGSVNTGKRILRSCAELNVKPVTLELGGKSACIIMEDADLDMAVSGAMMANFYSQGQVCSNASKVLVHASVIDEFTERLAHRTKAMRVGDPHLESTHVGASISADHVKKVRGFIDTAVKQGAKLVCGGEPVRPEGLQDGYYLSPCVLSNVTKGMDVYSEEIFGAVLLVIPFETDEEALEMANDTEFGLANGVFTNDLKKANTFVNKLHSGTVYINTFNDISPLVPFGGYKQSGFGRENGRAAVENYTQVKSVFVNTSGRLDDPFPA
;
A
#
# COMPACT_ATOMS: atom_id res chain seq x y z
N MET A 1 -9.05 -25.07 -22.25
CA MET A 1 -9.84 -25.21 -21.01
C MET A 1 -9.17 -24.35 -19.94
N LEU A 2 -9.74 -23.18 -19.67
CA LEU A 2 -9.24 -22.18 -18.75
C LEU A 2 -9.84 -22.46 -17.37
N LEU A 3 -9.01 -22.84 -16.39
CA LEU A 3 -9.42 -22.88 -14.99
C LEU A 3 -9.67 -21.44 -14.49
N SER A 4 -10.70 -21.25 -13.67
CA SER A 4 -11.22 -19.94 -13.24
C SER A 4 -10.21 -19.09 -12.44
N PRO A 5 -10.35 -17.75 -12.42
CA PRO A 5 -9.43 -16.82 -11.72
C PRO A 5 -9.34 -17.01 -10.19
N SER A 6 -10.19 -17.84 -9.61
CA SER A 6 -10.23 -18.16 -8.18
C SER A 6 -9.12 -19.13 -7.74
N SER A 7 -8.43 -19.81 -8.67
CA SER A 7 -7.41 -20.82 -8.33
C SER A 7 -6.00 -20.26 -8.07
N ARG A 8 -5.71 -18.99 -8.40
CA ARG A 8 -4.38 -18.36 -8.22
C ARG A 8 -4.16 -17.65 -6.88
N ARG A 9 -5.11 -17.71 -5.94
CA ARG A 9 -5.15 -16.82 -4.75
C ARG A 9 -4.66 -17.46 -3.47
N LEU A 10 -3.44 -18.00 -3.47
CA LEU A 10 -2.81 -18.51 -2.25
C LEU A 10 -1.36 -18.07 -2.19
N SER A 11 -1.15 -16.97 -1.47
CA SER A 11 0.15 -16.37 -1.25
C SER A 11 1.20 -17.38 -0.82
N THR A 12 2.40 -17.22 -1.36
CA THR A 12 3.55 -18.08 -1.17
C THR A 12 3.94 -18.28 0.31
N LEU A 13 3.77 -19.48 0.83
CA LEU A 13 4.36 -19.99 2.07
C LEU A 13 5.87 -20.19 1.87
N CYS A 14 6.69 -19.36 2.49
CA CYS A 14 8.15 -19.55 2.45
C CYS A 14 8.56 -20.66 3.42
N GLY A 15 9.35 -21.65 2.96
CA GLY A 15 9.97 -22.64 3.84
C GLY A 15 9.10 -23.82 4.33
N VAL A 16 7.89 -24.04 3.79
CA VAL A 16 7.08 -25.26 4.04
C VAL A 16 7.63 -26.44 3.25
N ARG A 17 7.73 -27.62 3.87
CA ARG A 17 8.37 -28.82 3.30
C ARG A 17 7.48 -30.04 3.42
N ALA A 18 7.76 -31.07 2.61
CA ALA A 18 7.13 -32.38 2.76
C ALA A 18 7.34 -32.91 4.20
N GLY A 19 6.26 -33.42 4.78
CA GLY A 19 6.15 -33.93 6.14
C GLY A 19 6.01 -32.86 7.23
N ASP A 20 5.89 -31.57 6.88
CA ASP A 20 5.32 -30.59 7.80
C ASP A 20 3.83 -30.92 8.06
N ILE A 21 3.32 -30.53 9.23
CA ILE A 21 1.95 -30.80 9.65
C ILE A 21 1.14 -29.49 9.62
N VAL A 22 -0.03 -29.52 9.00
CA VAL A 22 -0.97 -28.40 8.95
C VAL A 22 -2.09 -28.67 9.95
N TYR A 23 -2.27 -27.75 10.90
CA TYR A 23 -3.35 -27.73 11.88
C TYR A 23 -4.38 -26.68 11.49
N PHE A 24 -5.65 -27.07 11.49
CA PHE A 24 -6.77 -26.22 11.11
C PHE A 24 -7.50 -25.75 12.37
N HIS A 25 -7.57 -24.44 12.56
CA HIS A 25 -8.18 -23.78 13.71
C HIS A 25 -9.56 -23.24 13.37
N ARG A 26 -10.50 -23.30 14.32
CA ARG A 26 -11.83 -22.71 14.24
C ARG A 26 -12.25 -22.15 15.60
N TYR A 27 -12.50 -20.85 15.65
CA TYR A 27 -12.90 -20.14 16.85
C TYR A 27 -14.43 -20.24 17.05
N PRO A 28 -14.93 -20.24 18.29
CA PRO A 28 -16.37 -20.24 18.54
C PRO A 28 -17.00 -18.94 18.02
N LYS A 29 -17.83 -19.04 16.98
CA LYS A 29 -18.86 -18.04 16.63
C LYS A 29 -20.20 -18.67 17.00
N GLU A 30 -21.13 -17.90 17.55
CA GLU A 30 -22.41 -18.40 18.06
C GLU A 30 -23.08 -19.37 17.06
N GLN A 31 -23.46 -20.56 17.59
CA GLN A 31 -24.01 -21.76 16.92
C GLN A 31 -23.04 -22.57 16.03
N LYS A 32 -22.69 -23.79 16.50
CA LYS A 32 -21.96 -24.80 15.73
C LYS A 32 -22.88 -25.92 15.24
N ASN A 33 -22.55 -26.49 14.09
CA ASN A 33 -22.94 -27.84 13.69
C ASN A 33 -22.66 -28.85 14.82
N ASP A 34 -23.60 -29.76 15.06
CA ASP A 34 -23.58 -30.67 16.21
C ASP A 34 -22.31 -31.56 16.30
N PHE A 35 -21.71 -31.96 15.17
CA PHE A 35 -20.53 -32.85 15.14
C PHE A 35 -19.24 -32.18 15.63
N GLU A 36 -18.96 -30.95 15.17
CA GLU A 36 -17.68 -30.30 15.47
C GLU A 36 -17.60 -29.81 16.90
N GLY A 37 -18.73 -29.32 17.44
CA GLY A 37 -18.86 -29.02 18.86
C GLY A 37 -18.61 -30.27 19.71
N ALA A 38 -19.10 -31.42 19.26
CA ALA A 38 -18.88 -32.70 19.93
C ALA A 38 -17.41 -33.20 19.81
N VAL A 39 -16.73 -33.02 18.68
CA VAL A 39 -15.30 -33.35 18.54
C VAL A 39 -14.46 -32.51 19.50
N LEU A 40 -14.72 -31.21 19.60
CA LEU A 40 -13.99 -30.33 20.52
C LEU A 40 -14.29 -30.62 21.99
N SER A 41 -15.47 -31.18 22.32
CA SER A 41 -15.79 -31.56 23.70
C SER A 41 -15.02 -32.79 24.20
N VAL A 42 -14.34 -33.52 23.31
CA VAL A 42 -13.66 -34.79 23.64
C VAL A 42 -12.24 -34.60 24.20
N THR A 43 -11.68 -33.40 24.07
CA THR A 43 -10.34 -33.09 24.60
C THR A 43 -10.41 -32.32 25.93
N ARG A 44 -9.58 -32.72 26.91
CA ARG A 44 -9.37 -31.98 28.18
C ARG A 44 -8.33 -30.87 28.05
N VAL A 45 -7.77 -30.67 26.86
CA VAL A 45 -6.82 -29.59 26.59
C VAL A 45 -7.62 -28.30 26.41
N ILE A 46 -7.68 -27.52 27.50
CA ILE A 46 -8.18 -26.14 27.50
C ILE A 46 -7.31 -25.35 26.49
N ASP A 47 -7.94 -24.59 25.59
CA ASP A 47 -7.35 -23.72 24.54
C ASP A 47 -7.01 -24.24 23.14
N SER A 48 -7.27 -25.51 22.76
CA SER A 48 -7.05 -25.89 21.36
C SER A 48 -8.28 -25.67 20.47
N ASN A 49 -8.30 -24.57 19.72
CA ASN A 49 -9.26 -24.34 18.63
C ASN A 49 -9.02 -25.25 17.40
N ILE A 50 -8.18 -26.28 17.52
CA ILE A 50 -7.77 -27.20 16.46
C ILE A 50 -8.79 -28.32 16.34
N TYR A 51 -9.41 -28.44 15.16
CA TYR A 51 -10.42 -29.46 14.88
C TYR A 51 -10.01 -30.43 13.75
N HIS A 52 -8.98 -30.10 12.96
CA HIS A 52 -8.53 -30.93 11.86
C HIS A 52 -7.03 -30.80 11.62
N VAL A 53 -6.45 -31.78 10.94
CA VAL A 53 -4.99 -31.89 10.70
C VAL A 53 -4.71 -32.57 9.36
N ALA A 54 -3.69 -32.10 8.66
CA ALA A 54 -3.21 -32.67 7.39
C ALA A 54 -1.69 -32.78 7.35
N LEU A 55 -1.17 -33.67 6.50
CA LEU A 55 0.26 -33.85 6.25
C LEU A 55 0.65 -33.25 4.89
N VAL A 56 1.68 -32.40 4.86
CA VAL A 56 2.21 -31.85 3.61
C VAL A 56 2.98 -32.92 2.84
N CYS A 57 2.69 -33.09 1.55
CA CYS A 57 3.31 -34.15 0.74
C CYS A 57 4.29 -33.62 -0.32
N ASN A 58 4.02 -32.43 -0.88
CA ASN A 58 4.92 -31.75 -1.82
C ASN A 58 5.11 -30.30 -1.35
N GLY A 59 6.23 -30.01 -0.69
CA GLY A 59 6.70 -28.64 -0.44
C GLY A 59 7.87 -28.36 -1.39
N ALA A 60 7.86 -27.22 -2.08
CA ALA A 60 8.80 -26.94 -3.18
C ALA A 60 10.27 -27.19 -2.79
N GLU A 61 11.01 -27.93 -3.63
CA GLU A 61 12.47 -28.10 -3.51
C GLU A 61 13.21 -26.75 -3.58
N SER A 62 12.54 -25.70 -4.07
CA SER A 62 13.06 -24.36 -4.28
C SER A 62 12.49 -23.30 -3.32
N GLY A 63 12.39 -23.56 -2.02
CA GLY A 63 12.29 -22.55 -0.94
C GLY A 63 11.10 -21.56 -0.91
N VAL A 64 10.27 -21.50 -1.95
CA VAL A 64 9.13 -20.57 -2.12
C VAL A 64 7.94 -21.41 -2.55
N VAL A 65 6.87 -21.49 -1.75
CA VAL A 65 5.75 -22.42 -1.99
C VAL A 65 4.43 -21.68 -2.17
N ASP A 66 3.81 -21.73 -3.33
CA ASP A 66 2.41 -21.28 -3.54
C ASP A 66 1.43 -22.24 -2.84
N CYS A 67 0.44 -21.79 -2.06
CA CYS A 67 -0.50 -22.76 -1.43
C CYS A 67 -1.44 -23.44 -2.45
N ALA A 68 -1.54 -22.92 -3.68
CA ALA A 68 -2.17 -23.64 -4.79
C ALA A 68 -1.28 -24.81 -5.30
N ALA A 69 0.04 -24.71 -5.11
CA ALA A 69 0.99 -25.76 -5.47
C ALA A 69 1.30 -26.74 -4.31
N THR A 70 1.02 -26.36 -3.06
CA THR A 70 1.21 -27.22 -1.89
C THR A 70 0.14 -28.29 -1.84
N THR A 71 0.54 -29.56 -1.88
CA THR A 71 -0.37 -30.70 -1.74
C THR A 71 -0.37 -31.22 -0.32
N VAL A 72 -1.55 -31.43 0.25
CA VAL A 72 -1.74 -32.07 1.56
C VAL A 72 -2.48 -33.39 1.42
N VAL A 73 -2.29 -34.28 2.39
CA VAL A 73 -3.05 -35.52 2.55
C VAL A 73 -3.70 -35.52 3.92
N HIS A 74 -4.99 -35.85 3.96
CA HIS A 74 -5.81 -35.89 5.16
C HIS A 74 -7.02 -36.79 4.98
N ALA A 75 -7.68 -37.15 6.08
CA ALA A 75 -8.90 -37.96 6.06
C ALA A 75 -10.13 -37.10 6.36
N VAL A 76 -11.13 -37.12 5.47
CA VAL A 76 -12.37 -36.33 5.59
C VAL A 76 -13.61 -37.24 5.58
N PRO A 77 -14.68 -36.92 6.33
CA PRO A 77 -15.85 -37.79 6.47
C PRO A 77 -16.53 -38.18 5.15
N SER A 78 -16.54 -37.28 4.16
CA SER A 78 -17.21 -37.49 2.87
C SER A 78 -16.50 -38.46 1.93
N SER A 79 -15.17 -38.54 2.02
CA SER A 79 -14.35 -39.16 0.97
C SER A 79 -13.21 -40.05 1.49
N GLY A 80 -13.06 -40.19 2.80
CA GLY A 80 -11.94 -40.93 3.38
C GLY A 80 -10.62 -40.19 3.22
N VAL A 81 -9.52 -40.92 2.99
CA VAL A 81 -8.19 -40.33 2.79
C VAL A 81 -8.08 -39.75 1.39
N VAL A 82 -7.89 -38.43 1.31
CA VAL A 82 -7.77 -37.68 0.06
C VAL A 82 -6.44 -36.94 0.00
N SER A 83 -6.02 -36.65 -1.24
CA SER A 83 -4.89 -35.77 -1.54
C SER A 83 -5.40 -34.63 -2.40
N GLU A 84 -5.22 -33.41 -1.93
CA GLU A 84 -5.70 -32.20 -2.60
C GLU A 84 -4.77 -31.02 -2.32
N SER A 85 -4.98 -29.90 -3.01
CA SER A 85 -4.22 -28.69 -2.72
C SER A 85 -4.60 -28.14 -1.34
N LEU A 86 -3.66 -27.50 -0.64
CA LEU A 86 -3.95 -26.83 0.63
C LEU A 86 -5.06 -25.77 0.45
N ALA A 87 -5.18 -25.21 -0.76
CA ALA A 87 -6.29 -24.37 -1.19
C ALA A 87 -7.67 -25.00 -0.98
N ASP A 88 -7.83 -26.19 -1.54
CA ASP A 88 -9.08 -26.92 -1.58
C ASP A 88 -9.43 -27.43 -0.18
N ALA A 89 -8.42 -27.87 0.58
CA ALA A 89 -8.57 -28.21 1.97
C ALA A 89 -9.05 -27.01 2.81
N VAL A 90 -8.46 -25.82 2.66
CA VAL A 90 -8.92 -24.61 3.37
C VAL A 90 -10.35 -24.24 2.97
N ARG A 91 -10.70 -24.31 1.67
CA ARG A 91 -12.06 -24.01 1.21
C ARG A 91 -13.10 -24.98 1.73
N SER A 92 -12.81 -26.29 1.66
CA SER A 92 -13.75 -27.34 2.04
C SER A 92 -13.93 -27.44 3.55
N LEU A 93 -12.83 -27.30 4.31
CA LEU A 93 -12.87 -27.39 5.76
C LEU A 93 -13.35 -26.08 6.39
N GLY A 94 -13.09 -24.92 5.79
CA GLY A 94 -13.53 -23.60 6.29
C GLY A 94 -12.94 -23.16 7.64
N PRO A 95 -11.63 -23.32 7.91
CA PRO A 95 -11.03 -22.87 9.18
C PRO A 95 -11.08 -21.34 9.34
N ASP A 96 -10.93 -20.84 10.57
CA ASP A 96 -10.66 -19.42 10.84
C ASP A 96 -9.15 -19.09 10.79
N ALA A 97 -8.29 -20.08 11.02
CA ALA A 97 -6.84 -19.97 10.83
C ALA A 97 -6.19 -21.33 10.51
N ILE A 98 -5.00 -21.31 9.93
CA ILE A 98 -4.15 -22.49 9.80
C ILE A 98 -2.82 -22.27 10.51
N GLU A 99 -2.29 -23.32 11.10
CA GLU A 99 -0.97 -23.35 11.73
C GLU A 99 -0.14 -24.45 11.09
N ILE A 100 1.07 -24.12 10.63
CA ILE A 100 1.98 -25.09 10.01
C ILE A 100 3.14 -25.32 10.96
N CYS A 101 3.37 -26.57 11.35
CA CYS A 101 4.48 -26.96 12.21
C CYS A 101 5.52 -27.78 11.45
N SER A 102 6.79 -27.46 11.71
CA SER A 102 7.91 -28.28 11.25
C SER A 102 8.17 -29.45 12.16
N VAL A 103 8.37 -30.61 11.53
CA VAL A 103 8.81 -31.85 12.19
C VAL A 103 10.25 -32.22 11.79
N ALA A 104 10.68 -31.82 10.58
CA ALA A 104 11.94 -32.24 9.94
C ALA A 104 13.21 -31.92 10.74
N ARG A 105 13.26 -30.81 11.49
CA ARG A 105 14.45 -30.43 12.29
C ARG A 105 14.72 -31.41 13.44
N THR A 106 13.72 -32.18 13.86
CA THR A 106 13.81 -33.05 15.04
C THR A 106 13.93 -34.54 14.65
N VAL A 107 13.25 -34.97 13.58
CA VAL A 107 13.21 -36.39 13.18
C VAL A 107 14.03 -36.74 11.93
N GLY A 108 14.61 -35.74 11.27
CA GLY A 108 15.43 -35.90 10.07
C GLY A 108 14.62 -35.98 8.77
N GLU A 109 15.24 -35.54 7.67
CA GLU A 109 14.60 -35.36 6.36
C GLU A 109 14.13 -36.67 5.70
N SER A 110 14.88 -37.76 5.91
CA SER A 110 14.51 -39.08 5.40
C SER A 110 13.22 -39.62 6.02
N ALA A 111 13.00 -39.39 7.32
CA ALA A 111 11.81 -39.86 8.02
C ALA A 111 10.54 -39.11 7.59
N VAL A 112 10.61 -37.77 7.49
CA VAL A 112 9.47 -36.95 7.03
C VAL A 112 9.06 -37.26 5.58
N LEU A 113 10.01 -37.57 4.70
CA LEU A 113 9.72 -37.98 3.32
C LEU A 113 9.10 -39.38 3.23
N LYS A 114 9.48 -40.29 4.13
CA LYS A 114 8.84 -41.62 4.21
C LYS A 114 7.42 -41.51 4.75
N ALA A 115 7.19 -40.71 5.79
CA ALA A 115 5.86 -40.49 6.36
C ALA A 115 4.90 -39.88 5.32
N SER A 116 5.37 -38.88 4.57
CA SER A 116 4.60 -38.25 3.49
C SER A 116 4.21 -39.24 2.39
N ARG A 117 5.16 -40.10 1.96
CA ARG A 117 4.90 -41.15 0.97
C ARG A 117 3.90 -42.18 1.48
N TRP A 118 4.08 -42.65 2.71
CA TRP A 118 3.15 -43.60 3.32
C TRP A 118 1.73 -43.06 3.41
N ALA A 119 1.56 -41.78 3.77
CA ALA A 119 0.25 -41.15 3.84
C ALA A 119 -0.41 -41.06 2.46
N LEU A 120 0.35 -40.72 1.41
CA LEU A 120 -0.12 -40.73 0.03
C LEU A 120 -0.60 -42.12 -0.43
N GLU A 121 0.08 -43.19 -0.02
CA GLU A 121 -0.32 -44.57 -0.32
C GLU A 121 -1.67 -44.96 0.33
N GLN A 122 -2.10 -44.24 1.37
CA GLN A 122 -3.39 -44.48 2.01
C GLN A 122 -4.57 -43.84 1.28
N ARG A 123 -4.35 -43.10 0.19
CA ARG A 123 -5.42 -42.44 -0.59
C ARG A 123 -6.49 -43.46 -1.01
N GLY A 124 -7.75 -43.12 -0.73
CA GLY A 124 -8.90 -43.99 -0.98
C GLY A 124 -9.26 -44.94 0.17
N ALA A 125 -8.45 -45.01 1.24
CA ALA A 125 -8.87 -45.66 2.48
C ALA A 125 -10.08 -44.94 3.09
N ALA A 126 -10.95 -45.69 3.78
CA ALA A 126 -12.19 -45.15 4.33
C ALA A 126 -11.95 -44.13 5.45
N TYR A 127 -12.94 -43.30 5.76
CA TYR A 127 -12.91 -42.46 6.96
C TYR A 127 -13.23 -43.31 8.19
N ASN A 128 -12.46 -43.16 9.26
CA ASN A 128 -12.74 -43.86 10.52
C ASN A 128 -13.93 -43.18 11.23
N ASP A 129 -15.12 -43.76 11.07
CA ASP A 129 -16.40 -43.25 11.60
C ASP A 129 -16.71 -43.74 13.02
N VAL A 130 -15.84 -44.53 13.63
CA VAL A 130 -16.02 -45.07 14.98
C VAL A 130 -14.83 -44.77 15.91
N PHE A 131 -13.85 -44.00 15.43
CA PHE A 131 -12.64 -43.61 16.15
C PHE A 131 -11.86 -44.80 16.74
N SER A 132 -11.85 -45.95 16.05
CA SER A 132 -11.21 -47.16 16.56
C SER A 132 -9.68 -47.02 16.69
N PRO A 133 -9.04 -47.61 17.72
CA PRO A 133 -7.59 -47.52 17.94
C PRO A 133 -6.76 -48.27 16.88
N ASP A 134 -7.36 -49.25 16.19
CA ASP A 134 -6.75 -50.11 15.19
C ASP A 134 -6.90 -49.59 13.74
N CYS A 135 -7.38 -48.35 13.57
CA CYS A 135 -7.55 -47.69 12.27
C CYS A 135 -8.51 -48.49 11.35
N ARG A 136 -9.70 -48.79 11.87
CA ARG A 136 -10.77 -49.51 11.18
C ARG A 136 -12.10 -48.78 11.30
N ASP A 137 -12.91 -48.82 10.25
CA ASP A 137 -14.26 -48.24 10.26
C ASP A 137 -15.29 -49.21 10.86
N SER A 138 -16.54 -48.77 10.96
CA SER A 138 -17.68 -49.56 11.41
C SER A 138 -17.91 -50.86 10.64
N ARG A 139 -17.33 -51.00 9.43
CA ARG A 139 -17.44 -52.16 8.55
C ARG A 139 -16.17 -53.01 8.54
N ASP A 140 -15.29 -52.83 9.52
CA ASP A 140 -14.02 -53.54 9.66
C ASP A 140 -13.08 -53.35 8.45
N ARG A 141 -13.21 -52.22 7.74
CA ARG A 141 -12.29 -51.85 6.65
C ARG A 141 -11.21 -50.94 7.18
N ARG A 142 -10.04 -50.99 6.55
CA ARG A 142 -8.93 -50.05 6.83
C ARG A 142 -9.41 -48.61 6.64
N ALA A 143 -9.29 -47.81 7.70
CA ALA A 143 -9.84 -46.47 7.75
C ALA A 143 -9.01 -45.54 8.65
N PHE A 144 -9.10 -44.24 8.41
CA PHE A 144 -8.35 -43.26 9.20
C PHE A 144 -9.20 -42.06 9.59
N TYR A 145 -9.03 -41.60 10.83
CA TYR A 145 -9.34 -40.23 11.20
C TYR A 145 -8.12 -39.33 10.90
N CYS A 146 -8.31 -38.02 10.73
CA CYS A 146 -7.26 -37.13 10.23
C CYS A 146 -5.98 -37.15 11.07
N CYS A 147 -6.09 -37.20 12.40
CA CYS A 147 -4.94 -37.30 13.30
C CYS A 147 -4.34 -38.72 13.35
N GLN A 148 -5.15 -39.78 13.22
CA GLN A 148 -4.66 -41.16 13.15
C GLN A 148 -3.80 -41.39 11.90
N LEU A 149 -4.21 -40.79 10.78
CA LEU A 149 -3.43 -40.85 9.54
C LEU A 149 -2.03 -40.27 9.75
N VAL A 150 -1.94 -39.09 10.38
CA VAL A 150 -0.65 -38.43 10.65
C VAL A 150 0.18 -39.22 11.66
N ASP A 151 -0.43 -39.67 12.77
CA ASP A 151 0.26 -40.47 13.78
C ASP A 151 0.81 -41.78 13.21
N GLN A 152 0.01 -42.52 12.43
CA GLN A 152 0.44 -43.76 11.77
C GLN A 152 1.51 -43.53 10.71
N ALA A 153 1.41 -42.43 9.95
CA ALA A 153 2.43 -42.07 8.96
C ALA A 153 3.82 -41.95 9.60
N PHE A 154 3.91 -41.32 10.77
CA PHE A 154 5.17 -41.20 11.49
C PHE A 154 5.56 -42.46 12.26
N ARG A 155 4.61 -43.20 12.85
CA ARG A 155 4.87 -44.49 13.52
C ARG A 155 5.44 -45.55 12.58
N SER A 156 5.03 -45.53 11.31
CA SER A 156 5.58 -46.45 10.30
C SER A 156 7.06 -46.21 9.98
N THR A 157 7.63 -45.09 10.44
CA THR A 157 8.98 -44.64 10.08
C THR A 157 10.00 -44.65 11.22
N LEU A 158 9.57 -44.69 12.48
CA LEU A 158 10.42 -44.50 13.68
C LEU A 158 9.97 -45.41 14.84
N GLU A 159 10.91 -45.84 15.69
CA GLU A 159 10.61 -46.56 16.94
C GLU A 159 9.90 -45.64 17.96
N GLU A 160 8.95 -46.21 18.70
CA GLU A 160 7.78 -45.63 19.37
C GLU A 160 7.81 -44.19 19.98
N LYS A 161 6.72 -43.45 19.67
CA LYS A 161 6.06 -42.33 20.41
C LYS A 161 6.60 -40.91 20.19
N ILE A 162 6.43 -40.43 18.96
CA ILE A 162 6.51 -39.00 18.59
C ILE A 162 5.38 -38.16 19.18
N PHE A 163 4.15 -38.70 19.18
CA PHE A 163 2.97 -38.00 19.65
C PHE A 163 2.52 -38.56 21.01
N PRO A 164 2.02 -37.70 21.92
CA PRO A 164 1.53 -38.13 23.23
C PRO A 164 0.40 -39.16 23.09
N LYS A 165 0.33 -40.11 24.04
CA LYS A 165 -0.84 -40.99 24.16
C LYS A 165 -2.07 -40.18 24.56
N HIS A 166 -3.22 -40.58 24.05
CA HIS A 166 -4.53 -40.02 24.38
C HIS A 166 -5.55 -41.13 24.59
N GLU A 167 -6.48 -40.91 25.51
CA GLU A 167 -7.64 -41.78 25.73
C GLU A 167 -8.89 -41.01 25.31
N LEU A 168 -9.78 -41.65 24.55
CA LEU A 168 -11.01 -41.04 24.10
C LEU A 168 -11.92 -40.73 25.28
N ASN A 169 -12.42 -39.50 25.34
CA ASN A 169 -13.35 -39.06 26.37
C ASN A 169 -14.59 -38.40 25.78
N PHE A 170 -15.72 -39.09 25.77
CA PHE A 170 -17.00 -38.58 25.25
C PHE A 170 -17.92 -38.01 26.33
N LEU A 171 -17.42 -37.91 27.57
CA LEU A 171 -18.13 -37.30 28.70
C LEU A 171 -18.02 -35.77 28.65
N ASP A 172 -19.11 -35.09 28.98
CA ASP A 172 -19.16 -33.65 29.17
C ASP A 172 -18.50 -33.22 30.51
N SER A 173 -18.54 -31.91 30.80
CA SER A 173 -17.97 -31.34 32.02
C SER A 173 -18.64 -31.82 33.31
N SER A 174 -19.85 -32.40 33.24
CA SER A 174 -20.55 -33.01 34.37
C SER A 174 -20.20 -34.49 34.56
N GLY A 175 -19.40 -35.07 33.65
CA GLY A 175 -19.07 -36.50 33.65
C GLY A 175 -20.15 -37.38 32.99
N THR A 176 -21.09 -36.78 32.26
CA THR A 176 -22.17 -37.49 31.57
C THR A 176 -21.86 -37.64 30.09
N LEU A 177 -22.26 -38.76 29.47
CA LEU A 177 -22.05 -38.96 28.02
C LEU A 177 -22.80 -37.88 27.22
N ASN A 178 -22.06 -37.13 26.39
CA ASN A 178 -22.63 -36.10 25.53
C ASN A 178 -23.70 -36.70 24.60
N SER A 179 -24.88 -36.09 24.57
CA SER A 179 -26.05 -36.57 23.83
C SER A 179 -25.80 -36.73 22.33
N TYR A 180 -24.90 -35.92 21.77
CA TYR A 180 -24.46 -36.05 20.39
C TYR A 180 -23.77 -37.39 20.15
N TRP A 181 -22.77 -37.72 20.96
CA TRP A 181 -21.99 -38.95 20.81
C TRP A 181 -22.83 -40.19 21.07
N LYS A 182 -23.74 -40.12 22.05
CA LYS A 182 -24.73 -41.17 22.27
C LYS A 182 -25.50 -41.49 20.99
N THR A 183 -26.12 -40.48 20.38
CA THR A 183 -26.88 -40.63 19.13
C THR A 183 -25.98 -41.09 17.97
N TYR A 184 -24.77 -40.54 17.88
CA TYR A 184 -23.81 -40.84 16.81
C TYR A 184 -23.43 -42.32 16.76
N PHE A 185 -23.15 -42.93 17.92
CA PHE A 185 -22.78 -44.34 18.01
C PHE A 185 -24.00 -45.28 18.00
N GLU A 186 -25.14 -44.86 18.57
CA GLU A 186 -26.40 -45.63 18.52
C GLU A 186 -26.87 -45.89 17.09
N VAL A 187 -26.88 -44.86 16.23
CA VAL A 187 -27.27 -44.99 14.81
C VAL A 187 -26.34 -45.94 14.03
N ARG A 188 -25.15 -46.21 14.56
CA ARG A 188 -24.14 -47.07 13.94
C ARG A 188 -24.08 -48.48 14.55
N ASP A 189 -24.95 -48.80 15.49
CA ASP A 189 -24.96 -50.07 16.23
C ASP A 189 -23.61 -50.37 16.89
N ARG A 190 -23.07 -49.37 17.60
CA ARG A 190 -21.76 -49.43 18.26
C ARG A 190 -21.81 -48.86 19.68
N ILE A 191 -20.95 -49.41 20.52
CA ILE A 191 -20.70 -48.90 21.88
C ILE A 191 -19.75 -47.70 21.77
N VAL A 192 -20.02 -46.64 22.53
CA VAL A 192 -19.11 -45.49 22.63
C VAL A 192 -17.76 -45.96 23.16
N PRO A 193 -16.64 -45.71 22.45
CA PRO A 193 -15.31 -46.21 22.83
C PRO A 193 -14.67 -45.36 23.93
N GLN A 194 -15.39 -45.12 25.03
CA GLN A 194 -14.94 -44.35 26.18
C GLN A 194 -13.72 -45.00 26.85
N GLY A 195 -12.65 -44.24 27.05
CA GLY A 195 -11.42 -44.71 27.72
C GLY A 195 -10.52 -45.59 26.87
N LEU A 196 -10.88 -45.88 25.61
CA LEU A 196 -9.99 -46.57 24.68
C LEU A 196 -8.89 -45.63 24.17
N PRO A 197 -7.74 -46.16 23.70
CA PRO A 197 -6.71 -45.35 23.07
C PRO A 197 -7.31 -44.56 21.90
N GLY A 198 -7.06 -43.26 21.91
CA GLY A 198 -7.69 -42.29 21.03
C GLY A 198 -6.70 -41.40 20.31
N SER A 199 -7.20 -40.63 19.35
CA SER A 199 -6.43 -39.60 18.68
C SER A 199 -7.29 -38.38 18.48
N HIS A 200 -6.80 -37.23 18.93
CA HIS A 200 -7.44 -35.93 18.73
C HIS A 200 -6.43 -34.98 18.06
N PRO A 201 -6.83 -34.16 17.06
CA PRO A 201 -5.93 -33.24 16.36
C PRO A 201 -5.06 -32.38 17.29
N SER A 202 -5.64 -31.86 18.37
CA SER A 202 -4.90 -31.03 19.32
C SER A 202 -3.88 -31.76 20.18
N ILE A 203 -4.02 -33.08 20.36
CA ILE A 203 -3.00 -33.88 21.08
C ILE A 203 -1.75 -34.01 20.22
N LEU A 204 -1.87 -34.12 18.90
CA LEU A 204 -0.69 -34.12 18.04
C LEU A 204 0.10 -32.83 18.24
N ARG A 205 -0.60 -31.70 18.37
CA ARG A 205 0.01 -30.38 18.55
C ARG A 205 0.82 -30.24 19.84
N SER A 206 0.47 -30.93 20.91
CA SER A 206 1.19 -30.88 22.20
C SER A 206 2.53 -31.63 22.20
N SER A 207 2.88 -32.30 21.10
CA SER A 207 4.20 -32.92 20.95
C SER A 207 5.32 -31.87 20.99
N GLN A 208 6.39 -32.17 21.74
CA GLN A 208 7.58 -31.33 21.88
C GLN A 208 8.38 -31.20 20.56
N ILE A 209 8.11 -32.06 19.58
CA ILE A 209 8.85 -32.03 18.32
C ILE A 209 8.24 -31.09 17.28
N ASN A 210 7.00 -30.63 17.50
CA ASN A 210 6.34 -29.65 16.64
C ASN A 210 6.86 -28.25 16.93
N ARG A 211 7.53 -27.64 15.94
CA ARG A 211 7.92 -26.23 16.02
C ARG A 211 7.09 -25.41 15.04
N ILE A 212 6.37 -24.39 15.54
CA ILE A 212 5.56 -23.51 14.69
C ILE A 212 6.46 -22.87 13.63
N LYS A 213 6.09 -23.00 12.37
CA LYS A 213 6.67 -22.26 11.24
C LYS A 213 5.83 -21.05 10.90
N SER A 214 4.51 -21.21 10.87
CA SER A 214 3.60 -20.15 10.43
C SER A 214 2.25 -20.29 11.09
N TYR A 215 1.64 -19.16 11.43
CA TYR A 215 0.26 -19.04 11.88
C TYR A 215 -0.47 -18.05 10.96
N ILE A 216 -1.56 -18.47 10.32
CA ILE A 216 -2.20 -17.73 9.22
C ILE A 216 -3.70 -17.62 9.47
N PRO A 217 -4.21 -16.43 9.81
CA PRO A 217 -5.65 -16.16 9.83
C PRO A 217 -6.25 -16.28 8.43
N VAL A 218 -7.35 -17.01 8.29
CA VAL A 218 -8.02 -17.27 6.99
C VAL A 218 -8.68 -16.01 6.43
N GLU A 219 -8.95 -15.00 7.26
CA GLU A 219 -9.38 -13.68 6.79
C GLU A 219 -8.32 -13.01 5.90
N LYS A 220 -7.02 -13.30 6.09
CA LYS A 220 -5.94 -12.88 5.18
C LYS A 220 -5.89 -13.68 3.86
N MET A 221 -6.74 -14.71 3.72
CA MET A 221 -6.92 -15.52 2.49
C MET A 221 -8.20 -15.16 1.71
N ARG A 222 -8.99 -14.16 2.15
CA ARG A 222 -10.17 -13.65 1.42
C ARG A 222 -9.75 -12.74 0.26
N THR A 223 -10.61 -12.51 -0.72
CA THR A 223 -10.39 -11.41 -1.68
C THR A 223 -10.44 -10.07 -0.94
N PHE A 224 -9.50 -9.17 -1.19
CA PHE A 224 -9.56 -7.83 -0.60
C PHE A 224 -10.88 -7.14 -1.01
N SER A 225 -11.47 -6.42 -0.07
CA SER A 225 -12.65 -5.61 -0.30
C SER A 225 -12.57 -4.35 0.55
N VAL A 226 -12.95 -3.22 -0.03
CA VAL A 226 -13.10 -1.98 0.74
C VAL A 226 -14.20 -2.17 1.81
N PRO A 227 -13.94 -1.85 3.09
CA PRO A 227 -14.95 -1.99 4.14
C PRO A 227 -16.23 -1.23 3.82
N ARG A 228 -17.40 -1.87 3.98
CA ARG A 228 -18.70 -1.22 3.72
C ARG A 228 -18.95 0.00 4.58
N ASN A 229 -18.45 -0.01 5.80
CA ASN A 229 -18.55 1.09 6.75
C ASN A 229 -17.28 1.96 6.79
N LEU A 230 -16.57 2.10 5.66
CA LEU A 230 -15.33 2.89 5.56
C LEU A 230 -15.50 4.31 6.14
N LEU A 231 -16.59 4.98 5.81
CA LEU A 231 -16.84 6.39 6.16
C LEU A 231 -17.17 6.63 7.64
N GLU A 232 -17.50 5.59 8.42
CA GLU A 232 -17.77 5.72 9.86
C GLU A 232 -16.49 6.02 10.65
N THR A 233 -15.34 5.58 10.14
CA THR A 233 -14.06 5.68 10.86
C THR A 233 -12.93 5.78 9.86
N LEU A 234 -12.25 6.92 9.82
CA LEU A 234 -11.19 7.23 8.85
C LEU A 234 -9.79 7.31 9.45
N HIS A 235 -9.60 7.07 10.75
CA HIS A 235 -8.26 6.83 11.30
C HIS A 235 -7.92 5.36 11.16
N PHE A 236 -6.65 5.05 10.89
CA PHE A 236 -6.13 3.68 10.81
C PHE A 236 -4.84 3.59 11.63
N VAL A 237 -4.87 2.84 12.72
CA VAL A 237 -3.76 2.77 13.69
C VAL A 237 -3.56 1.32 14.09
N GLY A 238 -2.31 0.86 14.09
CA GLY A 238 -1.99 -0.49 14.57
C GLY A 238 -2.78 -1.60 13.87
N GLY A 239 -3.06 -1.42 12.56
CA GLY A 239 -3.81 -2.41 11.79
C GLY A 239 -5.34 -2.33 11.91
N SER A 240 -5.89 -1.35 12.61
CA SER A 240 -7.35 -1.23 12.81
C SER A 240 -7.85 0.19 12.57
N ARG A 241 -9.11 0.30 12.11
CA ARG A 241 -9.78 1.60 12.07
C ARG A 241 -10.28 1.96 13.46
N ILE A 242 -9.94 3.16 13.92
CA ILE A 242 -10.27 3.61 15.28
C ILE A 242 -10.98 4.96 15.26
N ASN A 243 -11.92 5.14 16.18
CA ASN A 243 -12.46 6.47 16.46
C ASN A 243 -11.55 7.17 17.46
N VAL A 244 -11.29 8.45 17.22
CA VAL A 244 -10.51 9.29 18.14
C VAL A 244 -11.43 10.36 18.75
N ALA A 245 -11.18 10.73 20.00
CA ALA A 245 -12.00 11.68 20.76
C ALA A 245 -11.19 12.92 21.18
N GLY A 246 -11.86 14.04 21.47
CA GLY A 246 -11.18 15.22 22.04
C GLY A 246 -10.51 16.17 21.03
N GLY A 247 -10.55 15.88 19.73
CA GLY A 247 -10.15 16.82 18.68
C GLY A 247 -11.31 17.64 18.11
N SER A 248 -10.99 18.66 17.33
CA SER A 248 -11.97 19.41 16.54
C SER A 248 -12.62 18.51 15.48
N ARG A 249 -13.88 18.80 15.12
CA ARG A 249 -14.59 18.11 14.04
C ARG A 249 -14.51 18.91 12.75
N PHE A 250 -14.42 18.20 11.63
CA PHE A 250 -14.51 18.78 10.29
C PHE A 250 -15.36 17.90 9.37
N THR A 251 -16.03 18.54 8.42
CA THR A 251 -16.89 17.89 7.43
C THR A 251 -16.10 17.55 6.18
N VAL A 252 -16.28 16.33 5.67
CA VAL A 252 -15.77 15.89 4.37
C VAL A 252 -16.92 15.97 3.37
N TYR A 253 -16.72 16.63 2.24
CA TYR A 253 -17.73 16.82 1.21
C TYR A 253 -17.40 16.01 -0.03
N GLU A 254 -18.42 15.59 -0.78
CA GLU A 254 -18.30 15.03 -2.12
C GLU A 254 -18.31 16.19 -3.13
N PRO A 255 -17.18 16.49 -3.81
CA PRO A 255 -17.11 17.69 -4.67
C PRO A 255 -18.10 17.67 -5.85
N ARG A 256 -18.48 16.47 -6.29
CA ARG A 256 -19.40 16.21 -7.41
C ARG A 256 -20.79 16.82 -7.20
N ASN A 257 -21.32 16.81 -5.98
CA ASN A 257 -22.68 17.29 -5.68
C ASN A 257 -22.74 18.20 -4.45
N GLY A 258 -21.63 18.43 -3.75
CA GLY A 258 -21.57 19.26 -2.56
C GLY A 258 -22.17 18.61 -1.31
N GLU A 259 -22.58 17.34 -1.37
CA GLU A 259 -23.14 16.61 -0.24
C GLU A 259 -22.07 16.26 0.79
N THR A 260 -22.47 16.13 2.06
CA THR A 260 -21.58 15.63 3.11
C THR A 260 -21.34 14.14 2.94
N LEU A 261 -20.06 13.74 2.79
CA LEU A 261 -19.63 12.35 2.80
C LEU A 261 -19.61 11.77 4.22
N THR A 262 -18.95 12.50 5.13
CA THR A 262 -18.83 12.10 6.53
C THR A 262 -18.34 13.26 7.39
N GLU A 263 -18.41 13.06 8.70
CA GLU A 263 -17.85 13.94 9.72
C GLU A 263 -16.64 13.24 10.35
N CYS A 264 -15.52 13.94 10.45
CA CYS A 264 -14.29 13.39 11.02
C CYS A 264 -13.80 14.21 12.22
N THR A 265 -13.20 13.54 13.19
CA THR A 265 -12.53 14.17 14.33
C THR A 265 -11.03 14.25 14.06
N SER A 266 -10.44 15.44 14.20
CA SER A 266 -8.99 15.65 14.11
C SER A 266 -8.25 14.89 15.21
N ALA A 267 -7.10 14.31 14.89
CA ALA A 267 -6.21 13.74 15.88
C ALA A 267 -5.50 14.86 16.67
N THR A 268 -5.39 14.70 17.99
CA THR A 268 -4.70 15.63 18.89
C THR A 268 -3.21 15.30 18.94
N ALA A 269 -2.43 16.13 19.64
CA ALA A 269 -1.02 15.84 19.90
C ALA A 269 -0.82 14.52 20.68
N ASP A 270 -1.71 14.23 21.64
CA ASP A 270 -1.63 12.99 22.42
C ASP A 270 -1.83 11.75 21.53
N HIS A 271 -2.80 11.78 20.61
CA HIS A 271 -2.97 10.69 19.65
C HIS A 271 -1.74 10.51 18.76
N ILE A 272 -1.12 11.61 18.32
CA ILE A 272 0.11 11.55 17.50
C ILE A 272 1.22 10.82 18.27
N ASP A 273 1.43 11.17 19.54
CA ASP A 273 2.47 10.55 20.36
C ASP A 273 2.16 9.09 20.69
N GLU A 274 0.90 8.73 20.92
CA GLU A 274 0.46 7.34 21.09
C GLU A 274 0.72 6.51 19.84
N VAL A 275 0.31 7.00 18.66
CA VAL A 275 0.54 6.32 17.39
C VAL A 275 2.02 6.24 17.05
N ALA A 276 2.81 7.27 17.39
CA ALA A 276 4.26 7.24 17.20
C ALA A 276 4.94 6.17 18.05
N LYS A 277 4.44 5.89 19.27
CA LYS A 277 4.94 4.75 20.08
C LYS A 277 4.62 3.41 19.43
N VAL A 278 3.39 3.24 18.92
CA VAL A 278 2.99 2.02 18.19
C VAL A 278 3.85 1.83 16.94
N ALA A 279 4.03 2.89 16.15
CA ALA A 279 4.86 2.89 14.96
C ALA A 279 6.32 2.56 15.29
N ARG A 280 6.87 3.16 16.36
CA ARG A 280 8.24 2.92 16.82
C ARG A 280 8.46 1.47 17.22
N GLU A 281 7.51 0.86 17.93
CA GLU A 281 7.63 -0.54 18.36
C GLU A 281 7.62 -1.47 17.14
N ALA A 282 6.64 -1.32 16.25
CA ALA A 282 6.54 -2.12 15.03
C ALA A 282 7.77 -1.94 14.11
N GLN A 283 8.33 -0.73 14.06
CA GLN A 283 9.47 -0.41 13.21
C GLN A 283 10.72 -1.21 13.54
N LYS A 284 10.93 -1.63 14.79
CA LYS A 284 12.13 -2.41 15.18
C LYS A 284 12.25 -3.68 14.35
N ASP A 285 11.21 -4.52 14.36
CA ASP A 285 11.19 -5.78 13.62
C ASP A 285 11.15 -5.55 12.10
N TRP A 286 10.44 -4.52 11.64
CA TRP A 286 10.36 -4.20 10.21
C TRP A 286 11.68 -3.67 9.63
N GLY A 287 12.43 -2.90 10.41
CA GLY A 287 13.77 -2.42 10.06
C GLY A 287 14.77 -3.57 9.90
N GLU A 288 14.62 -4.63 10.70
CA GLU A 288 15.43 -5.85 10.64
C GLU A 288 14.97 -6.85 9.57
N THR A 289 13.72 -6.76 9.14
CA THR A 289 13.17 -7.61 8.07
C THR A 289 14.02 -7.46 6.80
N PRO A 290 14.51 -8.55 6.17
CA PRO A 290 15.35 -8.46 4.99
C PRO A 290 14.68 -7.68 3.83
N THR A 291 15.45 -6.86 3.10
CA THR A 291 14.94 -6.04 1.98
C THR A 291 14.16 -6.86 0.96
N LYS A 292 14.58 -8.10 0.68
CA LYS A 292 13.88 -9.03 -0.23
C LYS A 292 12.47 -9.38 0.25
N GLU A 293 12.30 -9.57 1.56
CA GLU A 293 11.00 -9.91 2.17
C GLU A 293 10.07 -8.69 2.17
N ARG A 294 10.60 -7.51 2.52
CA ARG A 294 9.86 -6.24 2.37
C ARG A 294 9.42 -6.04 0.92
N GLY A 295 10.33 -6.26 -0.03
CA GLY A 295 10.05 -6.16 -1.46
C GLY A 295 8.92 -7.08 -1.93
N ALA A 296 8.89 -8.34 -1.47
CA ALA A 296 7.82 -9.27 -1.82
C ALA A 296 6.43 -8.75 -1.38
N ILE A 297 6.34 -8.11 -0.20
CA ILE A 297 5.10 -7.49 0.30
C ILE A 297 4.69 -6.30 -0.59
N LEU A 298 5.62 -5.44 -0.99
CA LEU A 298 5.31 -4.28 -1.85
C LEU A 298 4.89 -4.71 -3.25
N ARG A 299 5.52 -5.74 -3.81
CA ARG A 299 5.10 -6.32 -5.08
C ARG A 299 3.67 -6.85 -5.00
N ARG A 300 3.32 -7.56 -3.92
CA ARG A 300 1.94 -7.99 -3.67
C ARG A 300 0.97 -6.82 -3.53
N ALA A 301 1.38 -5.73 -2.90
CA ALA A 301 0.56 -4.52 -2.83
C ALA A 301 0.29 -3.93 -4.22
N SER A 302 1.30 -3.88 -5.10
CA SER A 302 1.13 -3.49 -6.50
C SER A 302 0.08 -4.33 -7.22
N ASP A 303 0.20 -5.66 -7.14
CA ASP A 303 -0.74 -6.59 -7.78
C ASP A 303 -2.18 -6.37 -7.28
N LEU A 304 -2.35 -6.18 -5.97
CA LEU A 304 -3.65 -5.92 -5.35
C LEU A 304 -4.26 -4.58 -5.79
N ILE A 305 -3.45 -3.52 -5.91
CA ILE A 305 -3.95 -2.22 -6.39
C ILE A 305 -4.46 -2.36 -7.84
N ARG A 306 -3.74 -3.09 -8.70
CA ARG A 306 -4.18 -3.34 -10.09
C ARG A 306 -5.45 -4.16 -10.14
N GLU A 307 -5.57 -5.19 -9.31
CA GLU A 307 -6.78 -6.02 -9.22
C GLU A 307 -8.01 -5.20 -8.82
N HIS A 308 -7.82 -4.21 -7.94
CA HIS A 308 -8.89 -3.41 -7.36
C HIS A 308 -8.96 -1.98 -7.91
N VAL A 309 -8.36 -1.72 -9.08
CA VAL A 309 -8.26 -0.38 -9.68
C VAL A 309 -9.62 0.31 -9.74
N GLU A 310 -10.66 -0.38 -10.22
CA GLU A 310 -11.97 0.23 -10.45
C GLU A 310 -12.65 0.70 -9.16
N VAL A 311 -12.58 -0.10 -8.08
CA VAL A 311 -13.21 0.29 -6.81
C VAL A 311 -12.42 1.40 -6.13
N ILE A 312 -11.09 1.37 -6.20
CA ILE A 312 -10.24 2.42 -5.61
C ILE A 312 -10.43 3.74 -6.36
N SER A 313 -10.42 3.72 -7.70
CA SER A 313 -10.62 4.92 -8.51
C SER A 313 -11.98 5.55 -8.29
N ARG A 314 -13.05 4.78 -8.10
CA ARG A 314 -14.37 5.34 -7.76
C ARG A 314 -14.37 6.07 -6.42
N TRP A 315 -13.63 5.58 -5.42
CA TRP A 315 -13.46 6.28 -4.16
C TRP A 315 -12.61 7.55 -4.31
N GLU A 316 -11.55 7.50 -5.12
CA GLU A 316 -10.74 8.67 -5.43
C GLU A 316 -11.57 9.76 -6.12
N VAL A 317 -12.41 9.40 -7.10
CA VAL A 317 -13.35 10.33 -7.75
C VAL A 317 -14.30 10.95 -6.74
N ARG A 318 -14.87 10.13 -5.85
CA ARG A 318 -15.86 10.58 -4.87
C ARG A 318 -15.27 11.58 -3.87
N ASP A 319 -14.03 11.35 -3.46
CA ASP A 319 -13.33 12.14 -2.44
C ASP A 319 -12.66 13.41 -3.03
N ASN A 320 -12.28 13.39 -4.32
CA ASN A 320 -11.51 14.48 -4.95
C ASN A 320 -12.25 15.24 -6.07
N GLY A 321 -13.18 14.59 -6.77
CA GLY A 321 -13.95 15.18 -7.87
C GLY A 321 -13.35 15.08 -9.27
N LYS A 322 -12.13 14.55 -9.44
CA LYS A 322 -11.51 14.32 -10.77
C LYS A 322 -12.25 13.27 -11.61
N PRO A 323 -12.17 13.33 -12.96
CA PRO A 323 -12.75 12.33 -13.83
C PRO A 323 -12.23 10.91 -13.57
N ILE A 324 -13.09 9.91 -13.75
CA ILE A 324 -12.78 8.49 -13.50
C ILE A 324 -11.59 7.97 -14.31
N ASN A 325 -11.40 8.48 -15.54
CA ASN A 325 -10.26 8.10 -16.36
C ASN A 325 -8.93 8.56 -15.76
N GLU A 326 -8.89 9.76 -15.19
CA GLU A 326 -7.71 10.27 -14.51
C GLU A 326 -7.48 9.52 -13.19
N ALA A 327 -8.54 9.27 -12.42
CA ALA A 327 -8.45 8.48 -11.19
C ALA A 327 -7.94 7.05 -11.42
N ARG A 328 -8.24 6.42 -12.56
CA ARG A 328 -7.65 5.12 -12.93
C ARG A 328 -6.16 5.22 -13.21
N ALA A 329 -5.73 6.26 -13.93
CA ALA A 329 -4.31 6.51 -14.18
C ALA A 329 -3.55 6.73 -12.85
N ASP A 330 -4.10 7.51 -11.92
CA ASP A 330 -3.50 7.75 -10.60
C ASP A 330 -3.32 6.46 -9.81
N VAL A 331 -4.35 5.62 -9.75
CA VAL A 331 -4.32 4.34 -9.01
C VAL A 331 -3.33 3.36 -9.64
N LEU A 332 -3.26 3.30 -10.98
CA LEU A 332 -2.28 2.46 -11.67
C LEU A 332 -0.84 2.96 -11.45
N SER A 333 -0.62 4.28 -11.44
CA SER A 333 0.66 4.89 -11.09
C SER A 333 1.09 4.56 -9.66
N CYS A 334 0.14 4.45 -8.71
CA CYS A 334 0.43 3.98 -7.37
C CYS A 334 0.94 2.53 -7.37
N ALA A 335 0.29 1.65 -8.15
CA ALA A 335 0.74 0.28 -8.30
C ALA A 335 2.15 0.20 -8.92
N ASP A 336 2.44 1.02 -9.93
CA ASP A 336 3.79 1.11 -10.54
C ASP A 336 4.83 1.57 -9.52
N THR A 337 4.46 2.51 -8.65
CA THR A 337 5.32 3.02 -7.59
C THR A 337 5.68 1.92 -6.57
N PHE A 338 4.70 1.14 -6.11
CA PHE A 338 4.98 0.01 -5.21
C PHE A 338 5.82 -1.08 -5.87
N ASP A 339 5.60 -1.37 -7.17
CA ASP A 339 6.42 -2.33 -7.90
C ASP A 339 7.87 -1.85 -8.03
N TYR A 340 8.08 -0.58 -8.36
CA TYR A 340 9.42 0.01 -8.40
C TYR A 340 10.14 -0.11 -7.05
N PHE A 341 9.51 0.35 -5.97
CA PHE A 341 10.13 0.29 -4.64
C PHE A 341 10.24 -1.13 -4.07
N SER A 342 9.55 -2.11 -4.64
CA SER A 342 9.72 -3.53 -4.29
C SER A 342 11.11 -4.08 -4.62
N GLY A 343 11.78 -3.47 -5.61
CA GLY A 343 13.10 -3.89 -6.10
C GLY A 343 14.25 -2.95 -5.73
N VAL A 344 14.03 -2.01 -4.81
CA VAL A 344 14.99 -0.93 -4.58
C VAL A 344 16.26 -1.39 -3.87
N ASP A 345 17.41 -0.88 -4.31
CA ASP A 345 18.70 -1.20 -3.72
C ASP A 345 19.01 -0.32 -2.49
N LEU A 346 19.24 -0.98 -1.35
CA LEU A 346 19.63 -0.39 -0.06
C LEU A 346 21.08 -0.73 0.31
N SER A 347 21.93 -1.06 -0.67
CA SER A 347 23.34 -1.33 -0.44
C SER A 347 24.09 -0.12 0.13
N GLY A 348 25.16 -0.44 0.86
CA GLY A 348 26.23 0.49 1.18
C GLY A 348 27.43 0.27 0.26
N LEU A 349 28.50 1.01 0.50
CA LEU A 349 29.73 1.01 -0.29
C LEU A 349 30.90 0.44 0.52
N HIS A 350 31.84 -0.24 -0.13
CA HIS A 350 33.09 -0.69 0.47
C HIS A 350 34.25 0.19 -0.01
N PHE A 351 35.15 0.55 0.91
CA PHE A 351 36.30 1.43 0.67
C PHE A 351 37.59 0.74 1.13
N PRO A 352 38.49 0.35 0.21
CA PRO A 352 39.81 -0.13 0.58
C PRO A 352 40.65 1.07 1.05
N LEU A 353 40.98 1.15 2.34
CA LEU A 353 41.78 2.26 2.88
C LEU A 353 43.27 1.97 2.75
N SER A 354 43.72 0.87 3.36
CA SER A 354 45.10 0.39 3.26
C SER A 354 45.14 -1.09 3.59
N ASP A 355 45.43 -1.92 2.59
CA ASP A 355 45.65 -3.35 2.77
C ASP A 355 46.90 -3.63 3.62
N ARG A 356 47.90 -2.73 3.56
CA ARG A 356 49.14 -2.82 4.35
C ARG A 356 48.86 -2.67 5.84
N ASP A 357 47.94 -1.77 6.20
CA ASP A 357 47.61 -1.46 7.59
C ASP A 357 46.40 -2.26 8.10
N GLN A 358 45.90 -3.20 7.28
CA GLN A 358 44.72 -4.01 7.56
C GLN A 358 43.49 -3.16 7.96
N ARG A 359 43.34 -2.02 7.29
CA ARG A 359 42.25 -1.05 7.50
C ARG A 359 41.30 -1.06 6.32
N LEU A 360 40.02 -1.19 6.63
CA LEU A 360 38.94 -1.07 5.66
C LEU A 360 37.83 -0.18 6.21
N ALA A 361 37.05 0.41 5.31
CA ALA A 361 35.82 1.07 5.67
C ALA A 361 34.68 0.57 4.80
N TYR A 362 33.48 0.59 5.36
CA TYR A 362 32.27 0.37 4.59
C TYR A 362 31.14 1.24 5.13
N THR A 363 30.13 1.49 4.31
CA THR A 363 28.91 2.14 4.74
C THR A 363 27.77 1.16 4.88
N ARG A 364 26.85 1.45 5.78
CA ARG A 364 25.52 0.82 5.87
C ARG A 364 24.48 1.87 5.58
N ARG A 365 23.43 1.48 4.86
CA ARG A 365 22.24 2.31 4.68
C ARG A 365 21.15 1.81 5.63
N GLU A 366 20.73 2.66 6.55
CA GLU A 366 19.82 2.31 7.63
C GLU A 366 18.53 3.16 7.53
N PRO A 367 17.36 2.62 7.93
CA PRO A 367 16.15 3.43 8.07
C PRO A 367 16.36 4.58 9.06
N LEU A 368 15.54 5.62 8.93
CA LEU A 368 15.49 6.75 9.85
C LEU A 368 14.69 6.41 11.11
N GLY A 369 13.62 5.61 10.98
CA GLY A 369 12.75 5.21 12.07
C GLY A 369 11.28 5.51 11.78
N VAL A 370 10.67 6.45 12.52
CA VAL A 370 9.27 6.87 12.35
C VAL A 370 9.21 8.15 11.52
N VAL A 371 8.50 8.08 10.39
CA VAL A 371 8.30 9.23 9.49
C VAL A 371 6.92 9.82 9.65
N GLY A 372 6.84 11.14 9.85
CA GLY A 372 5.62 11.92 9.72
C GLY A 372 5.47 12.38 8.28
N ALA A 373 4.35 12.07 7.64
CA ALA A 373 4.09 12.45 6.27
C ALA A 373 2.76 13.20 6.16
N ILE A 374 2.73 14.30 5.43
CA ILE A 374 1.55 15.15 5.25
C ILE A 374 1.27 15.29 3.76
N GLY A 375 0.06 14.89 3.37
CA GLY A 375 -0.39 14.85 1.98
C GLY A 375 -1.22 16.05 1.54
N ALA A 376 -1.36 16.18 0.22
CA ALA A 376 -2.23 17.15 -0.43
C ALA A 376 -3.53 16.50 -0.92
N TRP A 377 -4.53 17.32 -1.23
CA TRP A 377 -5.87 16.87 -1.62
C TRP A 377 -6.04 16.62 -3.12
N ASN A 378 -5.09 17.04 -3.96
CA ASN A 378 -5.26 17.04 -5.41
C ASN A 378 -4.94 15.68 -6.07
N TYR A 379 -4.03 14.92 -5.48
CA TYR A 379 -3.80 13.50 -5.79
C TYR A 379 -3.70 12.68 -4.48
N PRO A 380 -4.80 12.51 -3.73
CA PRO A 380 -4.80 11.92 -2.40
C PRO A 380 -4.07 10.58 -2.30
N ILE A 381 -4.41 9.61 -3.17
CA ILE A 381 -3.81 8.27 -3.11
C ILE A 381 -2.37 8.25 -3.61
N GLN A 382 -2.05 9.06 -4.63
CA GLN A 382 -0.70 9.15 -5.19
C GLN A 382 0.26 9.80 -4.21
N THR A 383 -0.12 10.92 -3.59
CA THR A 383 0.72 11.59 -2.58
C THR A 383 0.96 10.71 -1.36
N ALA A 384 -0.04 9.92 -0.96
CA ALA A 384 0.13 8.90 0.07
C ALA A 384 1.14 7.83 -0.37
N THR A 385 0.97 7.29 -1.58
CA THR A 385 1.82 6.23 -2.12
C THR A 385 3.27 6.68 -2.28
N TRP A 386 3.51 7.88 -2.82
CA TRP A 386 4.86 8.43 -3.01
C TRP A 386 5.62 8.59 -1.71
N LYS A 387 4.93 8.75 -0.57
CA LYS A 387 5.57 8.84 0.74
C LYS A 387 5.66 7.49 1.43
N ILE A 388 4.59 6.70 1.39
CA ILE A 388 4.51 5.40 2.07
C ILE A 388 5.46 4.39 1.43
N ALA A 389 5.44 4.24 0.10
CA ALA A 389 6.21 3.21 -0.61
C ALA A 389 7.73 3.29 -0.32
N PRO A 390 8.43 4.41 -0.53
CA PRO A 390 9.86 4.49 -0.22
C PRO A 390 10.15 4.41 1.28
N ALA A 391 9.26 4.91 2.15
CA ALA A 391 9.43 4.82 3.60
C ALA A 391 9.48 3.36 4.06
N ILE A 392 8.46 2.57 3.72
CA ILE A 392 8.36 1.19 4.19
C ILE A 392 9.32 0.25 3.44
N ALA A 393 9.64 0.53 2.16
CA ALA A 393 10.70 -0.18 1.44
C ALA A 393 12.05 -0.06 2.15
N SER A 394 12.34 1.14 2.67
CA SER A 394 13.57 1.48 3.39
C SER A 394 13.60 0.96 4.83
N GLY A 395 12.51 0.36 5.34
CA GLY A 395 12.42 -0.18 6.71
C GLY A 395 11.93 0.81 7.77
N ASN A 396 11.30 1.91 7.37
CA ASN A 396 10.67 2.88 8.29
C ASN A 396 9.22 2.50 8.60
N ALA A 397 8.71 2.99 9.73
CA ALA A 397 7.27 3.13 9.95
C ALA A 397 6.83 4.56 9.58
N ILE A 398 5.55 4.74 9.25
CA ILE A 398 5.00 6.00 8.77
C ILE A 398 3.67 6.33 9.44
N ILE A 399 3.52 7.61 9.80
CA ILE A 399 2.26 8.24 10.19
C ILE A 399 1.91 9.24 9.09
N TYR A 400 0.89 8.92 8.30
CA TYR A 400 0.42 9.76 7.22
C TYR A 400 -0.82 10.56 7.64
N LYS A 401 -0.76 11.88 7.46
CA LYS A 401 -1.89 12.79 7.63
C LYS A 401 -2.36 13.28 6.26
N PRO A 402 -3.46 12.73 5.70
CA PRO A 402 -4.01 13.24 4.44
C PRO A 402 -4.56 14.66 4.63
N SER A 403 -4.93 15.30 3.52
CA SER A 403 -5.71 16.54 3.58
C SER A 403 -7.12 16.27 4.12
N PRO A 404 -7.68 17.15 4.98
CA PRO A 404 -9.06 17.00 5.43
C PRO A 404 -10.10 17.12 4.30
N LEU A 405 -9.71 17.65 3.13
CA LEU A 405 -10.58 17.76 1.96
C LEU A 405 -10.73 16.44 1.18
N ALA A 406 -9.77 15.52 1.29
CA ALA A 406 -9.81 14.23 0.62
C ALA A 406 -9.08 13.15 1.44
N PRO A 407 -9.68 12.68 2.56
CA PRO A 407 -9.03 11.79 3.51
C PRO A 407 -9.18 10.29 3.22
N VAL A 408 -10.08 9.88 2.33
CA VAL A 408 -10.65 8.52 2.29
C VAL A 408 -9.69 7.50 1.66
N SER A 409 -9.11 7.80 0.50
CA SER A 409 -8.36 6.81 -0.27
C SER A 409 -7.07 6.35 0.42
N SER A 410 -6.47 7.20 1.25
CA SER A 410 -5.31 6.82 2.08
C SER A 410 -5.63 5.71 3.09
N VAL A 411 -6.87 5.65 3.61
CA VAL A 411 -7.35 4.60 4.52
C VAL A 411 -7.57 3.29 3.77
N ILE A 412 -8.09 3.37 2.53
CA ILE A 412 -8.22 2.22 1.64
C ILE A 412 -6.84 1.62 1.34
N LEU A 413 -5.87 2.48 1.04
CA LEU A 413 -4.49 2.08 0.81
C LEU A 413 -3.88 1.40 2.04
N ALA A 414 -4.09 1.93 3.25
CA ALA A 414 -3.59 1.32 4.48
C ALA A 414 -4.16 -0.08 4.72
N HIS A 415 -5.47 -0.28 4.50
CA HIS A 415 -6.09 -1.61 4.55
C HIS A 415 -5.52 -2.57 3.50
N LEU A 416 -5.32 -2.08 2.27
CA LEU A 416 -4.75 -2.89 1.20
C LEU A 416 -3.32 -3.31 1.52
N LEU A 417 -2.50 -2.41 2.09
CA LEU A 417 -1.14 -2.69 2.51
C LEU A 417 -1.09 -3.71 3.66
N GLN A 418 -1.96 -3.56 4.65
CA GLN A 418 -2.12 -4.55 5.72
C GLN A 418 -2.49 -5.93 5.13
N PHE A 419 -3.43 -5.95 4.18
CA PHE A 419 -3.84 -7.17 3.49
C PHE A 419 -2.72 -7.78 2.64
N ALA A 420 -1.86 -6.95 2.05
CA ALA A 420 -0.66 -7.38 1.33
C ALA A 420 0.38 -8.04 2.24
N GLY A 421 0.34 -7.74 3.55
CA GLY A 421 1.23 -8.32 4.55
C GLY A 421 2.13 -7.31 5.27
N VAL A 422 1.90 -6.00 5.07
CA VAL A 422 2.58 -4.98 5.89
C VAL A 422 2.18 -5.17 7.36
N PRO A 423 3.14 -5.28 8.30
CA PRO A 423 2.83 -5.48 9.71
C PRO A 423 2.01 -4.33 10.32
N ASP A 424 1.21 -4.67 11.32
CA ASP A 424 0.40 -3.71 12.05
C ASP A 424 1.29 -2.65 12.70
N GLY A 425 0.91 -1.38 12.56
CA GLY A 425 1.69 -0.24 13.09
C GLY A 425 2.77 0.30 12.15
N ILE A 426 3.10 -0.37 11.04
CA ILE A 426 4.06 0.19 10.06
C ILE A 426 3.46 1.33 9.25
N VAL A 427 2.18 1.23 8.88
CA VAL A 427 1.44 2.30 8.19
C VAL A 427 0.28 2.72 9.07
N ASN A 428 0.26 3.99 9.46
CA ASN A 428 -0.80 4.58 10.27
C ASN A 428 -1.33 5.84 9.56
N ILE A 429 -2.64 6.00 9.55
CA ILE A 429 -3.34 7.15 8.97
C ILE A 429 -4.05 7.90 10.09
N LEU A 430 -3.70 9.17 10.28
CA LEU A 430 -4.37 10.05 11.24
C LEU A 430 -4.99 11.24 10.52
N GLN A 431 -6.28 11.43 10.74
CA GLN A 431 -7.05 12.52 10.15
C GLN A 431 -6.90 13.79 10.96
N GLY A 432 -7.03 14.94 10.30
CA GLY A 432 -7.12 16.22 10.99
C GLY A 432 -6.64 17.41 10.19
N GLU A 433 -6.93 18.59 10.71
CA GLU A 433 -6.61 19.87 10.08
C GLU A 433 -5.15 20.30 10.34
N GLY A 434 -4.88 21.61 10.29
CA GLY A 434 -3.54 22.18 10.44
C GLY A 434 -2.88 21.85 11.78
N ASP A 435 -3.64 21.83 12.87
CA ASP A 435 -3.11 21.58 14.22
C ASP A 435 -2.61 20.14 14.38
N THR A 436 -3.27 19.15 13.77
CA THR A 436 -2.78 17.77 13.71
C THR A 436 -1.47 17.69 12.93
N GLY A 437 -1.36 18.42 11.81
CA GLY A 437 -0.12 18.51 11.03
C GLY A 437 1.02 19.17 11.81
N LYS A 438 0.72 20.23 12.56
CA LYS A 438 1.66 20.88 13.47
C LYS A 438 2.13 19.90 14.54
N ALA A 439 1.21 19.23 15.25
CA ALA A 439 1.54 18.25 16.27
C ALA A 439 2.44 17.13 15.74
N LEU A 440 2.19 16.63 14.53
CA LEU A 440 3.05 15.65 13.87
C LEU A 440 4.49 16.15 13.65
N CYS A 441 4.64 17.42 13.24
CA CYS A 441 5.97 18.03 13.05
C CYS A 441 6.69 18.27 14.38
N GLU A 442 5.94 18.58 15.43
CA GLU A 442 6.47 18.95 16.75
C GLU A 442 6.79 17.74 17.64
N SER A 443 6.16 16.58 17.40
CA SER A 443 6.42 15.36 18.16
C SER A 443 7.91 14.98 18.13
N LYS A 444 8.47 14.64 19.30
CA LYS A 444 9.85 14.17 19.44
C LYS A 444 10.03 12.71 19.05
N LEU A 445 8.92 11.99 18.84
CA LEU A 445 8.92 10.57 18.48
C LEU A 445 8.95 10.35 16.97
N VAL A 446 8.92 11.43 16.18
CA VAL A 446 9.06 11.43 14.72
C VAL A 446 10.49 11.84 14.35
N ASP A 447 11.13 11.07 13.47
CA ASP A 447 12.52 11.30 13.08
C ASP A 447 12.65 12.14 11.81
N LYS A 448 11.64 12.10 10.92
CA LYS A 448 11.60 12.82 9.64
C LYS A 448 10.22 13.35 9.35
N VAL A 449 10.15 14.49 8.66
CA VAL A 449 8.90 14.99 8.06
C VAL A 449 8.97 15.02 6.53
N SER A 450 7.92 14.56 5.85
CA SER A 450 7.73 14.77 4.40
C SER A 450 6.40 15.50 4.17
N PHE A 451 6.43 16.60 3.43
CA PHE A 451 5.24 17.44 3.20
C PHE A 451 5.06 17.77 1.72
N THR A 452 3.81 17.69 1.27
CA THR A 452 3.39 18.22 -0.03
C THR A 452 2.29 19.27 0.17
N GLY A 453 2.45 20.47 -0.38
CA GLY A 453 1.45 21.53 -0.26
C GLY A 453 1.98 22.94 -0.54
N SER A 454 1.43 23.96 0.11
CA SER A 454 1.80 25.36 -0.17
C SER A 454 3.12 25.78 0.46
N VAL A 455 3.80 26.75 -0.16
CA VAL A 455 5.08 27.32 0.31
C VAL A 455 4.99 27.86 1.74
N ASN A 456 3.93 28.59 2.06
CA ASN A 456 3.76 29.17 3.39
C ASN A 456 3.64 28.09 4.48
N THR A 457 2.93 27.00 4.21
CA THR A 457 2.85 25.86 5.14
C THR A 457 4.19 25.13 5.22
N GLY A 458 4.89 24.93 4.10
CA GLY A 458 6.24 24.35 4.08
C GLY A 458 7.24 25.13 4.95
N LYS A 459 7.24 26.47 4.86
CA LYS A 459 8.07 27.35 5.71
C LYS A 459 7.76 27.16 7.21
N ARG A 460 6.49 27.02 7.59
CA ARG A 460 6.09 26.75 8.98
C ARG A 460 6.55 25.38 9.46
N ILE A 461 6.44 24.35 8.62
CA ILE A 461 6.90 23.00 8.93
C ILE A 461 8.41 22.96 9.15
N LEU A 462 9.19 23.63 8.29
CA LEU A 462 10.65 23.72 8.46
C LEU A 462 11.03 24.34 9.79
N ARG A 463 10.36 25.45 10.16
CA ARG A 463 10.58 26.11 11.45
C ARG A 463 10.34 25.15 12.61
N SER A 464 9.17 24.51 12.66
CA SER A 464 8.83 23.55 13.72
C SER A 464 9.81 22.37 13.79
N CYS A 465 10.23 21.83 12.65
CA CYS A 465 11.17 20.71 12.59
C CYS A 465 12.58 21.09 13.06
N ALA A 466 13.03 22.31 12.72
CA ALA A 466 14.33 22.83 13.11
C ALA A 466 14.40 23.14 14.61
N GLU A 467 13.38 23.81 15.16
CA GLU A 467 13.38 24.29 16.55
C GLU A 467 13.31 23.16 17.59
N LEU A 468 12.64 22.04 17.28
CA LEU A 468 12.30 21.04 18.30
C LEU A 468 13.17 19.79 18.31
N ASN A 469 13.63 19.31 17.15
CA ASN A 469 14.41 18.05 17.08
C ASN A 469 15.34 17.93 15.86
N VAL A 470 15.65 19.04 15.16
CA VAL A 470 16.48 19.09 13.93
C VAL A 470 16.16 17.93 12.96
N LYS A 471 14.88 17.78 12.63
CA LYS A 471 14.40 16.66 11.79
C LYS A 471 14.75 16.92 10.32
N PRO A 472 15.25 15.92 9.57
CA PRO A 472 15.29 16.00 8.12
C PRO A 472 13.89 16.25 7.56
N VAL A 473 13.77 17.15 6.59
CA VAL A 473 12.51 17.49 5.94
C VAL A 473 12.63 17.28 4.42
N THR A 474 11.57 16.76 3.80
CA THR A 474 11.39 16.78 2.35
C THR A 474 10.16 17.63 2.04
N LEU A 475 10.30 18.59 1.13
CA LEU A 475 9.24 19.51 0.76
C LEU A 475 8.99 19.47 -0.74
N GLU A 476 7.77 19.15 -1.11
CA GLU A 476 7.24 19.28 -2.47
C GLU A 476 6.19 20.39 -2.48
N LEU A 477 6.56 21.55 -3.01
CA LEU A 477 5.75 22.76 -2.93
C LEU A 477 5.27 23.20 -4.32
N GLY A 478 4.33 24.15 -4.33
CA GLY A 478 3.73 24.69 -5.54
C GLY A 478 4.71 25.26 -6.58
N GLY A 479 4.17 25.62 -7.74
CA GLY A 479 4.94 26.06 -8.90
C GLY A 479 4.31 27.21 -9.68
N LYS A 480 5.13 27.84 -10.51
CA LYS A 480 4.70 28.75 -11.59
C LYS A 480 5.45 28.40 -12.88
N SER A 481 5.33 27.12 -13.25
CA SER A 481 6.00 26.52 -14.41
C SER A 481 5.65 27.22 -15.71
N ALA A 482 6.55 27.15 -16.69
CA ALA A 482 6.33 27.62 -18.05
C ALA A 482 6.26 26.46 -19.06
N CYS A 483 5.43 26.64 -20.09
CA CYS A 483 5.36 25.78 -21.27
C CYS A 483 5.67 26.65 -22.48
N ILE A 484 6.84 26.45 -23.07
CA ILE A 484 7.39 27.30 -24.12
C ILE A 484 7.11 26.66 -25.47
N ILE A 485 6.43 27.37 -26.36
CA ILE A 485 6.07 26.95 -27.71
C ILE A 485 6.90 27.77 -28.70
N MET A 486 7.89 27.11 -29.31
CA MET A 486 8.79 27.75 -30.28
C MET A 486 8.13 27.91 -31.64
N GLU A 487 8.74 28.75 -32.49
CA GLU A 487 8.27 29.05 -33.84
C GLU A 487 8.23 27.83 -34.77
N ASP A 488 9.05 26.82 -34.50
CA ASP A 488 9.18 25.58 -35.28
C ASP A 488 8.41 24.40 -34.66
N ALA A 489 7.65 24.64 -33.58
CA ALA A 489 6.88 23.61 -32.91
C ALA A 489 5.76 23.06 -33.80
N ASP A 490 5.49 21.76 -33.69
CA ASP A 490 4.22 21.20 -34.18
C ASP A 490 3.08 21.76 -33.31
N LEU A 491 2.23 22.59 -33.91
CA LEU A 491 1.17 23.29 -33.17
C LEU A 491 0.09 22.35 -32.64
N ASP A 492 -0.19 21.22 -33.28
CA ASP A 492 -1.19 20.27 -32.78
C ASP A 492 -0.68 19.51 -31.55
N MET A 493 0.60 19.14 -31.57
CA MET A 493 1.27 18.60 -30.38
C MET A 493 1.38 19.66 -29.27
N ALA A 494 1.81 20.87 -29.60
CA ALA A 494 1.96 21.97 -28.64
C ALA A 494 0.64 22.33 -27.96
N VAL A 495 -0.47 22.41 -28.70
CA VAL A 495 -1.80 22.67 -28.11
C VAL A 495 -2.21 21.51 -27.20
N SER A 496 -1.97 20.26 -27.60
CA SER A 496 -2.25 19.10 -26.75
C SER A 496 -1.44 19.14 -25.44
N GLY A 497 -0.15 19.45 -25.55
CA GLY A 497 0.75 19.62 -24.42
C GLY A 497 0.33 20.75 -23.49
N ALA A 498 -0.02 21.92 -24.03
CA ALA A 498 -0.48 23.06 -23.24
C ALA A 498 -1.79 22.76 -22.50
N MET A 499 -2.73 22.04 -23.13
CA MET A 499 -3.96 21.59 -22.47
C MET A 499 -3.66 20.57 -21.36
N MET A 500 -2.79 19.59 -21.60
CA MET A 500 -2.34 18.61 -20.59
C MET A 500 -1.67 19.31 -19.40
N ALA A 501 -0.86 20.34 -19.67
CA ALA A 501 -0.14 21.13 -18.69
C ALA A 501 -1.01 22.08 -17.86
N ASN A 502 -2.32 22.17 -18.13
CA ASN A 502 -3.18 23.20 -17.51
C ASN A 502 -4.56 22.73 -17.09
N PHE A 503 -5.17 21.78 -17.81
CA PHE A 503 -6.58 21.42 -17.60
C PHE A 503 -6.78 20.03 -17.00
N TYR A 504 -5.76 19.16 -17.05
CA TYR A 504 -5.78 17.86 -16.37
C TYR A 504 -6.02 18.04 -14.85
N SER A 505 -6.84 17.18 -14.25
CA SER A 505 -7.24 17.25 -12.82
C SER A 505 -7.81 18.62 -12.42
N GLN A 506 -8.65 19.20 -13.29
CA GLN A 506 -9.23 20.55 -13.15
C GLN A 506 -8.18 21.65 -12.97
N GLY A 507 -6.96 21.44 -13.47
CA GLY A 507 -5.82 22.34 -13.31
C GLY A 507 -5.21 22.38 -11.90
N GLN A 508 -5.57 21.44 -11.02
CA GLN A 508 -5.13 21.35 -9.63
C GLN A 508 -3.85 20.48 -9.54
N VAL A 509 -2.81 20.84 -10.28
CA VAL A 509 -1.55 20.07 -10.37
C VAL A 509 -0.37 21.00 -10.12
N CYS A 510 0.56 20.60 -9.26
CA CYS A 510 1.71 21.43 -8.89
C CYS A 510 2.65 21.72 -10.07
N SER A 511 2.84 20.74 -10.97
CA SER A 511 3.72 20.89 -12.14
C SER A 511 3.13 21.73 -13.26
N ASN A 512 1.84 22.07 -13.21
CA ASN A 512 1.14 22.74 -14.32
C ASN A 512 1.84 24.04 -14.75
N ALA A 513 1.97 24.19 -16.07
CA ALA A 513 2.58 25.34 -16.70
C ALA A 513 1.53 26.38 -17.10
N SER A 514 1.05 27.11 -16.09
CA SER A 514 0.11 28.21 -16.30
C SER A 514 0.66 29.35 -17.15
N LYS A 515 1.98 29.54 -17.21
CA LYS A 515 2.63 30.44 -18.18
C LYS A 515 2.88 29.69 -19.49
N VAL A 516 1.98 29.77 -20.45
CA VAL A 516 2.20 29.25 -21.81
C VAL A 516 2.82 30.36 -22.64
N LEU A 517 4.14 30.27 -22.81
CA LEU A 517 4.94 31.24 -23.57
C LEU A 517 4.92 30.81 -25.03
N VAL A 518 4.46 31.67 -25.93
CA VAL A 518 4.28 31.31 -27.35
C VAL A 518 5.02 32.29 -28.23
N HIS A 519 5.83 31.79 -29.17
CA HIS A 519 6.57 32.65 -30.07
C HIS A 519 5.60 33.50 -30.91
N ALA A 520 5.91 34.79 -31.05
CA ALA A 520 5.04 35.79 -31.66
C ALA A 520 4.58 35.43 -33.09
N SER A 521 5.40 34.69 -33.85
CA SER A 521 5.06 34.27 -35.22
C SER A 521 3.96 33.21 -35.31
N VAL A 522 3.64 32.49 -34.23
CA VAL A 522 2.64 31.40 -34.22
C VAL A 522 1.52 31.61 -33.20
N ILE A 523 1.53 32.73 -32.47
CA ILE A 523 0.63 32.97 -31.34
C ILE A 523 -0.85 33.02 -31.73
N ASP A 524 -1.19 33.63 -32.86
CA ASP A 524 -2.58 33.77 -33.31
C ASP A 524 -3.18 32.40 -33.64
N GLU A 525 -2.48 31.62 -34.46
CA GLU A 525 -2.91 30.26 -34.85
C GLU A 525 -2.96 29.32 -33.64
N PHE A 526 -1.96 29.37 -32.77
CA PHE A 526 -1.95 28.57 -31.54
C PHE A 526 -3.15 28.92 -30.64
N THR A 527 -3.41 30.21 -30.43
CA THR A 527 -4.49 30.69 -29.55
C THR A 527 -5.87 30.29 -30.10
N GLU A 528 -6.07 30.39 -31.41
CA GLU A 528 -7.31 29.97 -32.05
C GLU A 528 -7.56 28.46 -31.87
N ARG A 529 -6.57 27.62 -32.19
CA ARG A 529 -6.66 26.15 -32.03
C ARG A 529 -6.90 25.75 -30.57
N LEU A 530 -6.18 26.38 -29.64
CA LEU A 530 -6.33 26.17 -28.20
C LEU A 530 -7.74 26.54 -27.72
N ALA A 531 -8.24 27.71 -28.10
CA ALA A 531 -9.57 28.17 -27.70
C ALA A 531 -10.67 27.24 -28.24
N HIS A 532 -10.55 26.80 -29.50
CA HIS A 532 -11.48 25.85 -30.10
C HIS A 532 -11.54 24.53 -29.32
N ARG A 533 -10.38 23.92 -29.01
CA ARG A 533 -10.32 22.66 -28.27
C ARG A 533 -10.74 22.79 -26.80
N THR A 534 -10.43 23.92 -26.17
CA THR A 534 -10.84 24.20 -24.79
C THR A 534 -12.36 24.29 -24.67
N LYS A 535 -13.03 25.00 -25.59
CA LYS A 535 -14.50 25.09 -25.63
C LYS A 535 -15.20 23.75 -25.87
N ALA A 536 -14.51 22.80 -26.51
CA ALA A 536 -15.03 21.46 -26.76
C ALA A 536 -14.90 20.49 -25.56
N MET A 537 -14.24 20.90 -24.47
CA MET A 537 -14.10 20.06 -23.28
C MET A 537 -15.44 19.88 -22.57
N ARG A 538 -15.74 18.63 -22.15
CA ARG A 538 -16.99 18.29 -21.45
C ARG A 538 -16.76 18.38 -19.94
N VAL A 539 -17.33 19.41 -19.33
CA VAL A 539 -17.40 19.58 -17.86
C VAL A 539 -18.66 18.86 -17.36
N GLY A 540 -18.55 17.95 -16.40
CA GLY A 540 -19.70 17.15 -15.99
C GLY A 540 -19.44 16.16 -14.86
N ASP A 541 -20.36 15.19 -14.71
CA ASP A 541 -20.26 14.14 -13.72
C ASP A 541 -18.92 13.38 -13.86
N PRO A 542 -18.03 13.40 -12.85
CA PRO A 542 -16.73 12.77 -12.95
C PRO A 542 -16.78 11.23 -13.02
N HIS A 543 -17.92 10.60 -12.70
CA HIS A 543 -18.08 9.15 -12.86
C HIS A 543 -18.37 8.72 -14.30
N LEU A 544 -18.67 9.66 -15.21
CA LEU A 544 -18.92 9.34 -16.62
C LEU A 544 -17.61 9.29 -17.42
N GLU A 545 -17.44 8.23 -18.20
CA GLU A 545 -16.28 8.04 -19.08
C GLU A 545 -16.08 9.17 -20.09
N SER A 546 -17.16 9.85 -20.47
CA SER A 546 -17.14 10.96 -21.41
C SER A 546 -16.65 12.28 -20.80
N THR A 547 -16.56 12.40 -19.48
CA THR A 547 -16.20 13.67 -18.82
C THR A 547 -14.71 13.96 -18.97
N HIS A 548 -14.39 15.19 -19.38
CA HIS A 548 -13.00 15.66 -19.49
C HIS A 548 -12.57 16.53 -18.30
N VAL A 549 -13.52 17.18 -17.62
CA VAL A 549 -13.25 18.08 -16.49
C VAL A 549 -14.28 17.80 -15.40
N GLY A 550 -13.81 17.39 -14.23
CA GLY A 550 -14.65 17.06 -13.08
C GLY A 550 -14.97 18.27 -12.20
N ALA A 551 -15.35 18.00 -10.95
CA ALA A 551 -15.55 19.03 -9.93
C ALA A 551 -14.20 19.43 -9.29
N SER A 552 -14.00 20.71 -9.03
CA SER A 552 -12.89 21.20 -8.20
C SER A 552 -13.07 20.74 -6.74
N ILE A 553 -12.00 20.65 -5.98
CA ILE A 553 -12.02 20.02 -4.64
C ILE A 553 -13.02 20.63 -3.64
N SER A 554 -13.27 21.94 -3.72
CA SER A 554 -14.14 22.64 -2.77
C SER A 554 -14.75 23.91 -3.36
N ALA A 555 -15.89 24.33 -2.82
CA ALA A 555 -16.53 25.60 -3.17
C ALA A 555 -15.61 26.81 -2.95
N ASP A 556 -14.81 26.80 -1.87
CA ASP A 556 -13.87 27.89 -1.58
C ASP A 556 -12.71 27.92 -2.58
N HIS A 557 -12.26 26.76 -3.06
CA HIS A 557 -11.26 26.71 -4.12
C HIS A 557 -11.80 27.26 -5.45
N VAL A 558 -13.05 26.94 -5.82
CA VAL A 558 -13.72 27.53 -6.99
C VAL A 558 -13.79 29.06 -6.87
N LYS A 559 -14.19 29.59 -5.70
CA LYS A 559 -14.21 31.04 -5.45
C LYS A 559 -12.84 31.67 -5.61
N LYS A 560 -11.78 31.03 -5.08
CA LYS A 560 -10.40 31.48 -5.23
C LYS A 560 -9.98 31.56 -6.70
N VAL A 561 -10.18 30.49 -7.47
CA VAL A 561 -9.80 30.43 -8.89
C VAL A 561 -10.56 31.49 -9.69
N ARG A 562 -11.88 31.62 -9.47
CA ARG A 562 -12.68 32.66 -10.11
C ARG A 562 -12.22 34.07 -9.75
N GLY A 563 -11.84 34.29 -8.49
CA GLY A 563 -11.28 35.57 -8.05
C GLY A 563 -10.02 35.98 -8.83
N PHE A 564 -9.12 35.04 -9.13
CA PHE A 564 -7.96 35.31 -9.98
C PHE A 564 -8.35 35.69 -11.41
N ILE A 565 -9.33 35.01 -12.00
CA ILE A 565 -9.82 35.33 -13.35
C ILE A 565 -10.42 36.75 -13.37
N ASP A 566 -11.32 37.05 -12.42
CA ASP A 566 -11.98 38.35 -12.31
C ASP A 566 -10.95 39.49 -12.10
N THR A 567 -9.93 39.26 -11.27
CA THR A 567 -8.84 40.23 -11.04
C THR A 567 -7.98 40.41 -12.29
N ALA A 568 -7.61 39.34 -12.99
CA ALA A 568 -6.82 39.43 -14.21
C ALA A 568 -7.53 40.26 -15.29
N VAL A 569 -8.83 40.04 -15.48
CA VAL A 569 -9.64 40.83 -16.43
C VAL A 569 -9.68 42.31 -16.02
N LYS A 570 -9.81 42.61 -14.72
CA LYS A 570 -9.74 43.99 -14.21
C LYS A 570 -8.36 44.63 -14.41
N GLN A 571 -7.29 43.83 -14.35
CA GLN A 571 -5.91 44.26 -14.59
C GLN A 571 -5.58 44.40 -16.09
N GLY A 572 -6.50 44.06 -17.00
CA GLY A 572 -6.36 44.26 -18.44
C GLY A 572 -6.09 42.98 -19.24
N ALA A 573 -6.10 41.80 -18.61
CA ALA A 573 -6.05 40.54 -19.35
C ALA A 573 -7.32 40.37 -20.20
N LYS A 574 -7.17 39.75 -21.36
CA LYS A 574 -8.29 39.41 -22.25
C LYS A 574 -8.77 38.00 -21.95
N LEU A 575 -10.06 37.84 -21.67
CA LEU A 575 -10.71 36.54 -21.58
C LEU A 575 -10.93 35.98 -22.99
N VAL A 576 -10.19 34.92 -23.35
CA VAL A 576 -10.33 34.26 -24.66
C VAL A 576 -11.51 33.28 -24.64
N CYS A 577 -11.64 32.49 -23.57
CA CYS A 577 -12.80 31.63 -23.32
C CYS A 577 -12.85 31.11 -21.87
N GLY A 578 -14.03 30.67 -21.44
CA GLY A 578 -14.25 29.93 -20.19
C GLY A 578 -14.16 30.76 -18.92
N GLY A 579 -13.84 30.12 -17.79
CA GLY A 579 -13.79 30.78 -16.48
C GLY A 579 -15.15 31.02 -15.83
N GLU A 580 -16.21 30.48 -16.42
CA GLU A 580 -17.59 30.60 -15.93
C GLU A 580 -18.00 29.36 -15.11
N PRO A 581 -18.83 29.52 -14.06
CA PRO A 581 -19.44 28.39 -13.36
C PRO A 581 -20.27 27.52 -14.31
N VAL A 582 -20.16 26.20 -14.15
CA VAL A 582 -20.97 25.23 -14.91
C VAL A 582 -21.96 24.57 -13.95
N ARG A 583 -23.16 24.24 -14.42
CA ARG A 583 -24.18 23.52 -13.63
C ARG A 583 -24.61 22.26 -14.40
N PRO A 584 -23.87 21.15 -14.28
CA PRO A 584 -24.28 19.89 -14.89
C PRO A 584 -25.66 19.48 -14.37
N GLU A 585 -26.46 18.85 -15.24
CA GLU A 585 -27.80 18.41 -14.90
C GLU A 585 -27.78 17.43 -13.71
N GLY A 586 -28.58 17.71 -12.68
CA GLY A 586 -28.66 16.90 -11.46
C GLY A 586 -27.49 17.08 -10.48
N LEU A 587 -26.53 17.97 -10.77
CA LEU A 587 -25.33 18.23 -9.96
C LEU A 587 -25.11 19.75 -9.74
N GLN A 588 -26.21 20.50 -9.57
CA GLN A 588 -26.18 21.96 -9.53
C GLN A 588 -25.43 22.52 -8.31
N ASP A 589 -25.32 21.73 -7.24
CA ASP A 589 -24.63 22.08 -5.99
C ASP A 589 -23.15 21.63 -5.97
N GLY A 590 -22.70 20.95 -7.02
CA GLY A 590 -21.29 20.55 -7.19
C GLY A 590 -20.37 21.71 -7.58
N TYR A 591 -19.06 21.49 -7.46
CA TYR A 591 -18.05 22.55 -7.53
C TYR A 591 -17.42 22.66 -8.92
N TYR A 592 -18.19 23.11 -9.91
CA TYR A 592 -17.77 23.11 -11.32
C TYR A 592 -17.39 24.49 -11.86
N LEU A 593 -16.26 24.54 -12.57
CA LEU A 593 -15.78 25.73 -13.31
C LEU A 593 -15.29 25.31 -14.69
N SER A 594 -15.64 26.07 -15.72
CA SER A 594 -15.14 25.83 -17.09
C SER A 594 -13.66 26.21 -17.22
N PRO A 595 -12.85 25.43 -17.96
CA PRO A 595 -11.45 25.77 -18.24
C PRO A 595 -11.30 27.14 -18.88
N CYS A 596 -10.38 27.95 -18.39
CA CYS A 596 -10.19 29.35 -18.75
C CYS A 596 -8.90 29.56 -19.54
N VAL A 597 -8.97 30.39 -20.59
CA VAL A 597 -7.79 30.88 -21.33
C VAL A 597 -7.78 32.40 -21.26
N LEU A 598 -6.68 32.95 -20.74
CA LEU A 598 -6.40 34.38 -20.68
C LEU A 598 -5.24 34.73 -21.62
N SER A 599 -5.34 35.87 -22.28
CA SER A 599 -4.23 36.47 -23.04
C SER A 599 -4.04 37.93 -22.64
N ASN A 600 -3.10 38.64 -23.29
CA ASN A 600 -2.72 40.00 -22.91
C ASN A 600 -2.26 40.10 -21.44
N VAL A 601 -1.59 39.05 -20.95
CA VAL A 601 -1.06 39.00 -19.58
C VAL A 601 0.30 39.66 -19.53
N THR A 602 0.53 40.53 -18.56
CA THR A 602 1.80 41.25 -18.37
C THR A 602 2.42 40.91 -17.01
N LYS A 603 3.72 41.18 -16.85
CA LYS A 603 4.48 40.93 -15.60
C LYS A 603 3.86 41.60 -14.35
N GLY A 604 3.10 42.68 -14.53
CA GLY A 604 2.45 43.42 -13.44
C GLY A 604 1.12 42.85 -12.95
N MET A 605 0.62 41.76 -13.56
CA MET A 605 -0.64 41.12 -13.16
C MET A 605 -0.42 40.02 -12.13
N ASP A 606 -1.34 39.85 -11.18
CA ASP A 606 -1.19 38.87 -10.09
C ASP A 606 -1.07 37.45 -10.63
N VAL A 607 -1.88 37.14 -11.67
CA VAL A 607 -1.87 35.84 -12.35
C VAL A 607 -0.55 35.51 -13.02
N TYR A 608 0.33 36.47 -13.33
CA TYR A 608 1.66 36.19 -13.89
C TYR A 608 2.59 35.54 -12.85
N SER A 609 2.51 35.99 -11.60
CA SER A 609 3.43 35.60 -10.52
C SER A 609 2.86 34.52 -9.60
N GLU A 610 1.55 34.54 -9.35
CA GLU A 610 0.92 33.67 -8.36
C GLU A 610 0.45 32.32 -8.92
N GLU A 611 0.47 31.31 -8.06
CA GLU A 611 -0.10 29.98 -8.33
C GLU A 611 -1.62 30.00 -8.13
N ILE A 612 -2.37 29.95 -9.24
CA ILE A 612 -3.85 29.91 -9.24
C ILE A 612 -4.36 28.55 -8.75
N PHE A 613 -3.70 27.47 -9.20
CA PHE A 613 -4.02 26.07 -8.88
C PHE A 613 -5.42 25.63 -9.34
N GLY A 614 -5.86 26.10 -10.50
CA GLY A 614 -7.08 25.67 -11.17
C GLY A 614 -6.91 25.74 -12.69
N ALA A 615 -7.92 25.31 -13.44
CA ALA A 615 -7.89 25.23 -14.90
C ALA A 615 -7.87 26.61 -15.59
N VAL A 616 -6.76 27.34 -15.46
CA VAL A 616 -6.54 28.68 -16.00
C VAL A 616 -5.17 28.74 -16.68
N LEU A 617 -5.19 28.91 -18.01
CA LEU A 617 -4.02 28.97 -18.86
C LEU A 617 -3.76 30.41 -19.31
N LEU A 618 -2.52 30.88 -19.22
CA LEU A 618 -2.10 32.22 -19.64
C LEU A 618 -1.26 32.13 -20.92
N VAL A 619 -1.74 32.72 -22.00
CA VAL A 619 -0.98 32.85 -23.26
C VAL A 619 -0.19 34.15 -23.24
N ILE A 620 1.14 34.05 -23.32
CA ILE A 620 2.06 35.18 -23.21
C ILE A 620 3.04 35.15 -24.41
N PRO A 621 3.12 36.21 -25.22
CA PRO A 621 4.03 36.25 -26.36
C PRO A 621 5.50 36.38 -25.93
N PHE A 622 6.40 35.88 -26.76
CA PHE A 622 7.83 36.21 -26.76
C PHE A 622 8.38 36.25 -28.20
N GLU A 623 9.52 36.90 -28.43
CA GLU A 623 10.15 37.05 -29.75
C GLU A 623 11.51 36.37 -29.88
N THR A 624 12.20 36.11 -28.76
CA THR A 624 13.55 35.50 -28.78
C THR A 624 13.69 34.36 -27.77
N ASP A 625 14.60 33.43 -28.06
CA ASP A 625 14.93 32.33 -27.15
C ASP A 625 15.40 32.87 -25.78
N GLU A 626 16.18 33.96 -25.76
CA GLU A 626 16.65 34.63 -24.55
C GLU A 626 15.49 35.19 -23.71
N GLU A 627 14.52 35.85 -24.35
CA GLU A 627 13.34 36.38 -23.69
C GLU A 627 12.48 35.25 -23.09
N ALA A 628 12.24 34.17 -23.85
CA ALA A 628 11.50 33.01 -23.35
C ALA A 628 12.15 32.41 -22.10
N LEU A 629 13.49 32.30 -22.09
CA LEU A 629 14.25 31.82 -20.93
C LEU A 629 14.15 32.77 -19.74
N GLU A 630 14.24 34.09 -19.96
CA GLU A 630 14.06 35.09 -18.91
C GLU A 630 12.68 34.96 -18.29
N MET A 631 11.62 34.97 -19.12
CA MET A 631 10.23 34.90 -18.67
C MET A 631 9.90 33.58 -17.97
N ALA A 632 10.45 32.45 -18.45
CA ALA A 632 10.26 31.16 -17.80
C ALA A 632 10.88 31.13 -16.40
N ASN A 633 12.10 31.67 -16.26
CA ASN A 633 12.85 31.70 -15.01
C ASN A 633 12.44 32.85 -14.06
N ASP A 634 11.68 33.84 -14.56
CA ASP A 634 11.11 34.96 -13.84
C ASP A 634 9.98 34.49 -12.89
N THR A 635 10.42 33.83 -11.82
CA THR A 635 9.60 33.33 -10.73
C THR A 635 10.48 32.84 -9.57
N GLU A 636 9.94 32.92 -8.35
CA GLU A 636 10.57 32.35 -7.15
C GLU A 636 10.48 30.81 -7.10
N PHE A 637 9.63 30.22 -7.93
CA PHE A 637 9.40 28.78 -8.02
C PHE A 637 10.40 28.10 -8.98
N GLY A 638 10.44 26.77 -8.93
CA GLY A 638 11.32 25.95 -9.77
C GLY A 638 10.92 24.49 -9.83
N LEU A 639 9.62 24.19 -10.00
CA LEU A 639 9.16 22.80 -10.01
C LEU A 639 9.35 22.13 -11.36
N ALA A 640 8.62 22.57 -12.39
CA ALA A 640 8.69 22.01 -13.73
C ALA A 640 8.76 23.11 -14.80
N ASN A 641 9.15 22.74 -16.02
CA ASN A 641 8.99 23.53 -17.24
C ASN A 641 8.85 22.59 -18.44
N GLY A 642 8.37 23.10 -19.58
CA GLY A 642 8.31 22.34 -20.82
C GLY A 642 8.66 23.18 -22.04
N VAL A 643 9.18 22.55 -23.09
CA VAL A 643 9.56 23.19 -24.35
C VAL A 643 9.08 22.34 -25.52
N PHE A 644 8.39 22.96 -26.47
CA PHE A 644 7.96 22.36 -27.72
C PHE A 644 8.74 22.99 -28.88
N THR A 645 9.54 22.18 -29.57
CA THR A 645 10.40 22.59 -30.70
C THR A 645 10.87 21.35 -31.48
N ASN A 646 11.11 21.49 -32.77
CA ASN A 646 11.72 20.45 -33.60
C ASN A 646 13.26 20.58 -33.66
N ASP A 647 13.83 21.68 -33.17
CA ASP A 647 15.27 21.88 -33.04
C ASP A 647 15.82 21.28 -31.73
N LEU A 648 16.55 20.17 -31.85
CA LEU A 648 17.19 19.49 -30.72
C LEU A 648 18.27 20.35 -30.02
N LYS A 649 19.01 21.19 -30.75
CA LYS A 649 20.04 22.06 -30.16
C LYS A 649 19.38 23.12 -29.29
N LYS A 650 18.27 23.68 -29.77
CA LYS A 650 17.44 24.63 -29.03
C LYS A 650 16.87 23.95 -27.78
N ALA A 651 16.23 22.79 -27.91
CA ALA A 651 15.71 22.02 -26.78
C ALA A 651 16.79 21.79 -25.71
N ASN A 652 17.99 21.32 -26.10
CA ASN A 652 19.09 21.08 -25.17
C ASN A 652 19.60 22.38 -24.52
N THR A 653 19.58 23.51 -25.24
CA THR A 653 19.95 24.82 -24.67
C THR A 653 18.98 25.21 -23.55
N PHE A 654 17.68 25.02 -23.75
CA PHE A 654 16.68 25.30 -22.73
C PHE A 654 16.81 24.37 -21.52
N VAL A 655 17.02 23.06 -21.72
CA VAL A 655 17.26 22.10 -20.62
C VAL A 655 18.38 22.58 -19.70
N ASN A 656 19.46 23.11 -20.26
CA ASN A 656 20.62 23.57 -19.48
C ASN A 656 20.39 24.90 -18.74
N LYS A 657 19.42 25.71 -19.17
CA LYS A 657 19.21 27.09 -18.68
C LYS A 657 17.93 27.28 -17.87
N LEU A 658 17.00 26.33 -17.91
CA LEU A 658 15.78 26.38 -17.10
C LEU A 658 16.06 25.97 -15.66
N HIS A 659 15.60 26.78 -14.70
CA HIS A 659 15.83 26.57 -13.27
C HIS A 659 14.66 25.80 -12.62
N SER A 660 14.44 24.57 -13.05
CA SER A 660 13.42 23.67 -12.50
C SER A 660 13.97 22.26 -12.25
N GLY A 661 13.32 21.52 -11.34
CA GLY A 661 13.71 20.13 -11.09
C GLY A 661 13.25 19.14 -12.15
N THR A 662 12.27 19.51 -12.98
CA THR A 662 11.84 18.74 -14.15
C THR A 662 11.75 19.64 -15.38
N VAL A 663 12.19 19.16 -16.53
CA VAL A 663 12.04 19.82 -17.84
C VAL A 663 11.51 18.80 -18.84
N TYR A 664 10.36 19.08 -19.45
CA TYR A 664 9.74 18.24 -20.48
C TYR A 664 10.07 18.78 -21.88
N ILE A 665 10.45 17.91 -22.81
CA ILE A 665 10.68 18.28 -24.22
C ILE A 665 9.65 17.56 -25.09
N ASN A 666 8.84 18.32 -25.82
CA ASN A 666 7.77 17.81 -26.70
C ASN A 666 6.76 16.89 -25.98
N THR A 667 6.57 17.09 -24.67
CA THR A 667 5.60 16.41 -23.81
C THR A 667 5.31 17.28 -22.59
N PHE A 668 4.36 16.89 -21.73
CA PHE A 668 4.14 17.52 -20.43
C PHE A 668 3.43 16.60 -19.45
N ASN A 669 3.74 16.73 -18.15
CA ASN A 669 3.15 15.96 -17.04
C ASN A 669 3.38 14.44 -17.11
N ASP A 670 4.38 13.98 -17.89
CA ASP A 670 4.85 12.60 -17.81
C ASP A 670 5.44 12.32 -16.42
N ILE A 671 4.94 11.29 -15.77
CA ILE A 671 5.36 10.91 -14.41
C ILE A 671 5.71 9.43 -14.42
N SER A 672 6.88 9.11 -13.90
CA SER A 672 7.37 7.73 -13.76
C SER A 672 7.98 7.53 -12.39
N PRO A 673 7.71 6.41 -11.68
CA PRO A 673 8.38 6.11 -10.42
C PRO A 673 9.89 5.91 -10.59
N LEU A 674 10.38 5.75 -11.83
CA LEU A 674 11.80 5.60 -12.15
C LEU A 674 12.57 6.92 -12.05
N VAL A 675 11.90 8.05 -12.30
CA VAL A 675 12.54 9.36 -12.45
C VAL A 675 12.25 10.19 -11.20
N PRO A 676 13.28 10.78 -10.55
CA PRO A 676 13.05 11.66 -9.41
C PRO A 676 12.18 12.86 -9.78
N PHE A 677 11.25 13.20 -8.89
CA PHE A 677 10.40 14.39 -9.01
C PHE A 677 10.64 15.30 -7.80
N GLY A 678 10.79 16.60 -8.06
CA GLY A 678 10.82 17.60 -6.99
C GLY A 678 11.40 18.94 -7.39
N GLY A 679 11.21 19.94 -6.52
CA GLY A 679 11.48 21.34 -6.85
C GLY A 679 12.94 21.82 -6.71
N TYR A 680 13.20 22.97 -7.34
CA TYR A 680 14.28 23.90 -7.06
C TYR A 680 13.70 25.15 -6.35
N LYS A 681 14.56 26.02 -5.82
CA LYS A 681 14.18 27.33 -5.22
C LYS A 681 13.08 27.17 -4.16
N GLN A 682 12.00 27.97 -4.20
CA GLN A 682 10.90 27.89 -3.24
C GLN A 682 9.92 26.74 -3.52
N SER A 683 10.08 25.98 -4.61
CA SER A 683 9.28 24.76 -4.87
C SER A 683 9.72 23.57 -4.01
N GLY A 684 10.72 23.75 -3.15
CA GLY A 684 11.10 22.79 -2.12
C GLY A 684 12.42 22.08 -2.41
N PHE A 685 12.66 20.99 -1.68
CA PHE A 685 13.90 20.22 -1.74
C PHE A 685 13.71 18.79 -1.23
N GLY A 686 14.66 17.92 -1.57
CA GLY A 686 14.46 16.48 -1.59
C GLY A 686 13.76 16.06 -2.87
N ARG A 687 13.52 14.76 -3.03
CA ARG A 687 12.87 14.19 -4.21
C ARG A 687 11.93 13.07 -3.80
N GLU A 688 10.78 13.02 -4.44
CA GLU A 688 9.95 11.82 -4.51
C GLU A 688 10.37 10.99 -5.73
N ASN A 689 9.95 9.72 -5.78
CA ASN A 689 10.31 8.76 -6.84
C ASN A 689 11.82 8.53 -7.06
N GLY A 690 12.13 7.55 -7.91
CA GLY A 690 13.48 7.19 -8.29
C GLY A 690 14.35 6.74 -7.11
N ARG A 691 15.65 6.57 -7.36
CA ARG A 691 16.62 6.22 -6.32
C ARG A 691 16.83 7.35 -5.31
N ALA A 692 16.62 8.59 -5.74
CA ALA A 692 16.76 9.79 -4.92
C ALA A 692 15.78 9.82 -3.74
N ALA A 693 14.56 9.29 -3.90
CA ALA A 693 13.62 9.16 -2.79
C ALA A 693 14.18 8.33 -1.64
N VAL A 694 14.85 7.20 -1.93
CA VAL A 694 15.45 6.35 -0.88
C VAL A 694 16.48 7.09 -0.04
N GLU A 695 17.21 8.03 -0.62
CA GLU A 695 18.17 8.86 0.12
C GLU A 695 17.47 9.73 1.16
N ASN A 696 16.23 10.14 0.90
CA ASN A 696 15.42 10.92 1.84
C ASN A 696 14.83 10.07 2.98
N TYR A 697 14.78 8.74 2.83
CA TYR A 697 14.19 7.81 3.81
C TYR A 697 15.23 6.89 4.48
N THR A 698 16.52 7.16 4.27
CA THR A 698 17.62 6.39 4.87
C THR A 698 18.74 7.30 5.33
N GLN A 699 19.61 6.77 6.19
CA GLN A 699 20.84 7.43 6.61
C GLN A 699 22.05 6.52 6.37
N VAL A 700 23.21 7.13 6.21
CA VAL A 700 24.47 6.42 5.95
C VAL A 700 25.28 6.35 7.25
N LYS A 701 25.59 5.13 7.68
CA LYS A 701 26.52 4.86 8.78
C LYS A 701 27.86 4.42 8.21
N SER A 702 28.90 5.20 8.43
CA SER A 702 30.29 4.83 8.09
C SER A 702 30.90 3.98 9.20
N VAL A 703 31.47 2.83 8.83
CA VAL A 703 32.14 1.91 9.75
C VAL A 703 33.60 1.79 9.32
N PHE A 704 34.51 2.10 10.22
CA PHE A 704 35.95 1.90 10.05
C PHE A 704 36.39 0.70 10.87
N VAL A 705 37.08 -0.24 10.22
CA VAL A 705 37.56 -1.46 10.86
C VAL A 705 39.07 -1.51 10.76
N ASN A 706 39.71 -1.62 11.92
CA ASN A 706 41.12 -1.98 12.02
C ASN A 706 41.21 -3.45 12.43
N THR A 707 41.76 -4.29 11.55
CA THR A 707 41.92 -5.74 11.80
C THR A 707 43.36 -6.14 12.18
N SER A 708 44.30 -5.19 12.22
CA SER A 708 45.73 -5.43 12.51
C SER A 708 46.06 -5.91 13.92
N GLY A 709 45.12 -5.80 14.87
CA GLY A 709 45.35 -6.09 16.29
C GLY A 709 46.30 -5.11 16.98
N ARG A 710 46.70 -4.01 16.31
CA ARG A 710 47.57 -2.95 16.85
C ARG A 710 46.93 -1.59 16.57
N LEU A 711 47.04 -0.68 17.54
CA LEU A 711 46.69 0.72 17.36
C LEU A 711 47.87 1.53 17.89
N ASP A 712 48.51 2.32 17.02
CA ASP A 712 49.65 3.13 17.42
C ASP A 712 49.21 4.14 18.47
N ASP A 713 49.96 4.23 19.57
CA ASP A 713 49.75 5.25 20.59
C ASP A 713 50.27 6.59 20.06
N PRO A 714 49.39 7.60 19.84
CA PRO A 714 49.83 8.91 19.41
C PRO A 714 50.58 9.69 20.51
N PHE A 715 50.66 9.15 21.73
CA PHE A 715 51.35 9.75 22.88
C PHE A 715 52.40 8.79 23.48
N PRO A 716 53.44 8.40 22.71
CA PRO A 716 54.47 7.51 23.23
C PRO A 716 55.21 8.15 24.41
N ALA A 717 55.50 7.34 25.44
CA ALA A 717 56.22 7.74 26.65
C ALA A 717 57.72 7.95 26.42
#